data_AF-D8K5Q7-F1
#
_entry.id   AF-D8K5Q7-F1
#
_cell.length_a   1.000
_cell.length_b   1.000
_cell.length_c   1.000
_cell.angle_alpha   90.00
_cell.angle_beta   90.00
_cell.angle_gamma   90.00
#
_symmetry.space_group_name_H-M   'P 1'
#
loop_
_entity.id
_entity.type
_entity.pdbx_description
1 polymer ?
#
loop_
_entity_poly.entity_id
_entity_poly.type
_entity_poly.pdbx_seq_one_letter_code
_entity_poly.pdbx_strand_id
1 'polypeptide(L)'
;MKKINTVLLCPIAILAVMVSGCDSQPEPGESASQESSYPEPFEYRFAGYDKECAGIPGYLDPYHYGYDLTAEEKRGACTWYLWAGGDPMGENPSQSNAGGNPHFWREAEARTWKIAKVSGLQVNLNFLAFLDSRVRDERFEKFGVINDPGCQKASKPDAYGLWLDECQDPYSSGVMGLRVFPNQNFDPEKWDVQKYLEEDATIEPPYLTGLTCGICHIAFNPVNPPKDPEHPEWENFAGAFGNQYIKEGALFGQGLKKEDFLYWVYAKQPAGTSDTSRISMDFIDNPNAINSIFYITSARPTYEEVMNDGTTRKVPHILKDGADSIGAGGAALRVYVNIGTCGDYRMSIDDTFLGIKPQHPFDLAKAEAECEDWRLTAARMDDAAAFLNSPPPFKLQDAPGGEQYLTKDEEQLSLGKKVFAQYCARCHSSKLPEGYSHEGMEKHADAAKDDWVKLVMSDDFLERNFLSDDRRYPLYSDDPSIAIGTNAARAVASNATEGHVWQNFSSKTYKELPSVGKVALYNPFNADKPIQYEFPAGGRGYYRTPSLISVWATAPFLHNNMLGIYNHDPSVKGRVEAFMDAAEKLLWPEKRLGPDSIKVTPMDTYLRFRSLEVRVPAGTPIKLLANISLDKVADKKELLKDLKESLKDPTHLVKLVKALKGQEQFDDELKKLVPKLLRYNQIPDFVEDKGHNTHICRDPSDEKITCLSDEEKRALIEYLKFL
;
A
#
# COMPACT_ATOMS: atom_id res chain seq x y z
N MET A 1 44.12 29.88 -44.76
CA MET A 1 43.84 30.91 -43.73
C MET A 1 42.67 30.41 -42.91
N LYS A 2 42.65 30.27 -41.58
CA LYS A 2 43.61 30.31 -40.46
C LYS A 2 42.93 29.40 -39.40
N LYS A 3 43.43 28.16 -39.25
CA LYS A 3 44.14 27.60 -38.08
C LYS A 3 43.26 27.12 -36.91
N ILE A 4 42.99 25.82 -36.99
CA ILE A 4 42.80 24.86 -35.89
C ILE A 4 44.12 24.71 -35.12
N ASN A 5 44.07 24.48 -33.81
CA ASN A 5 45.20 23.89 -33.07
C ASN A 5 44.71 22.87 -32.04
N THR A 6 45.11 21.63 -32.29
CA THR A 6 45.14 20.46 -31.40
C THR A 6 46.61 20.15 -31.15
N VAL A 7 47.05 19.91 -29.91
CA VAL A 7 48.24 19.08 -29.57
C VAL A 7 48.01 18.56 -28.12
N LEU A 8 47.88 17.27 -27.76
CA LEU A 8 48.66 16.03 -27.88
C LEU A 8 49.79 15.82 -26.82
N LEU A 9 49.58 14.78 -25.98
CA LEU A 9 50.51 13.73 -25.47
C LEU A 9 51.76 14.01 -24.58
N CYS A 10 51.84 13.19 -23.50
CA CYS A 10 52.98 12.75 -22.62
C CYS A 10 54.27 12.32 -23.39
N PRO A 11 55.49 12.05 -22.78
CA PRO A 11 55.74 11.32 -21.50
C PRO A 11 57.07 11.60 -20.68
N ILE A 12 57.17 11.01 -19.47
CA ILE A 12 58.30 10.32 -18.76
C ILE A 12 59.71 10.96 -18.58
N ALA A 13 60.19 11.01 -17.31
CA ALA A 13 61.49 10.55 -16.75
C ALA A 13 62.30 11.52 -15.83
N ILE A 14 62.37 11.16 -14.54
CA ILE A 14 63.55 10.97 -13.66
C ILE A 14 64.76 11.93 -13.79
N LEU A 15 65.10 12.64 -12.68
CA LEU A 15 66.45 12.57 -12.07
C LEU A 15 66.46 13.05 -10.61
N ALA A 16 67.15 12.30 -9.76
CA ALA A 16 67.39 12.54 -8.34
C ALA A 16 68.67 13.36 -8.12
N VAL A 17 68.70 14.17 -7.05
CA VAL A 17 69.94 14.53 -6.32
C VAL A 17 69.62 14.62 -4.83
N MET A 18 70.41 13.87 -4.04
CA MET A 18 70.43 13.86 -2.58
C MET A 18 71.06 15.14 -2.01
N VAL A 19 70.56 15.61 -0.87
CA VAL A 19 71.42 16.12 0.22
C VAL A 19 70.85 15.63 1.55
N SER A 20 71.73 15.00 2.30
CA SER A 20 71.58 14.39 3.62
C SER A 20 71.59 15.38 4.78
N GLY A 21 70.79 15.10 5.81
CA GLY A 21 71.19 15.19 7.22
C GLY A 21 70.70 16.39 8.03
N CYS A 22 69.70 16.17 8.89
CA CYS A 22 69.93 16.06 10.35
C CYS A 22 68.67 15.52 11.06
N ASP A 23 68.94 14.54 11.91
CA ASP A 23 68.05 13.79 12.78
C ASP A 23 67.44 14.68 13.89
N SER A 24 66.11 14.64 14.02
CA SER A 24 65.41 14.71 15.31
C SER A 24 63.99 14.18 15.12
N GLN A 25 63.78 12.92 15.48
CA GLN A 25 62.45 12.32 15.65
C GLN A 25 61.73 13.05 16.79
N PRO A 26 60.52 13.59 16.60
CA PRO A 26 59.59 13.77 17.71
C PRO A 26 59.02 12.40 18.06
N GLU A 27 59.04 12.06 19.35
CA GLU A 27 58.31 10.90 19.88
C GLU A 27 56.83 10.94 19.41
N PRO A 28 56.19 9.78 19.19
CA PRO A 28 54.76 9.74 18.95
C PRO A 28 54.07 10.16 20.25
N GLY A 29 53.77 11.45 20.37
CA GLY A 29 52.81 11.92 21.35
C GLY A 29 51.51 11.17 21.10
N GLU A 30 51.06 10.44 22.11
CA GLU A 30 49.70 9.94 22.20
C GLU A 30 48.76 11.10 21.84
N SER A 31 48.16 11.04 20.67
CA SER A 31 46.97 11.82 20.42
C SER A 31 45.96 11.30 21.42
N ALA A 32 45.73 12.05 22.49
CA ALA A 32 44.56 11.87 23.30
C ALA A 32 43.36 11.96 22.34
N SER A 33 42.83 10.80 21.94
CA SER A 33 41.51 10.72 21.33
C SER A 33 40.58 11.37 22.34
N GLN A 34 40.01 12.52 22.00
CA GLN A 34 38.86 13.01 22.74
C GLN A 34 37.86 11.87 22.76
N GLU A 35 37.56 11.32 23.95
CA GLU A 35 36.49 10.35 24.09
C GLU A 35 35.24 10.97 23.45
N SER A 36 34.67 10.27 22.47
CA SER A 36 33.39 10.63 21.86
C SER A 36 32.38 10.88 22.98
N SER A 37 31.65 12.00 22.90
CA SER A 37 30.57 12.31 23.87
C SER A 37 29.38 11.35 23.77
N TYR A 38 29.31 10.54 22.71
CA TYR A 38 28.25 9.58 22.47
C TYR A 38 28.76 8.13 22.60
N PRO A 39 28.01 7.25 23.28
CA PRO A 39 28.35 5.83 23.34
C PRO A 39 28.19 5.17 21.96
N GLU A 40 28.75 3.97 21.78
CA GLU A 40 28.51 3.18 20.56
C GLU A 40 27.05 2.64 20.57
N PRO A 41 26.28 2.77 19.46
CA PRO A 41 24.86 2.42 19.43
C PRO A 41 24.51 0.99 19.86
N PHE A 42 25.27 -0.01 19.42
CA PHE A 42 25.06 -1.42 19.81
C PHE A 42 25.26 -1.60 21.32
N GLU A 43 26.41 -1.18 21.84
CA GLU A 43 26.79 -1.30 23.25
C GLU A 43 25.84 -0.54 24.18
N TYR A 44 25.25 0.56 23.70
CA TYR A 44 24.31 1.37 24.49
C TYR A 44 22.90 0.76 24.59
N ARG A 45 22.30 0.37 23.45
CA ARG A 45 20.87 -0.01 23.40
C ARG A 45 20.64 -1.52 23.33
N PHE A 46 21.55 -2.27 22.73
CA PHE A 46 21.32 -3.67 22.34
C PHE A 46 22.20 -4.66 23.13
N ALA A 47 23.20 -4.16 23.87
CA ALA A 47 24.14 -4.98 24.64
C ALA A 47 23.45 -5.98 25.57
N GLY A 48 23.89 -7.23 25.52
CA GLY A 48 23.44 -8.30 26.41
C GLY A 48 22.02 -8.82 26.11
N TYR A 49 21.36 -8.34 25.05
CA TYR A 49 20.08 -8.90 24.61
C TYR A 49 20.30 -10.11 23.69
N ASP A 50 19.81 -11.26 24.10
CA ASP A 50 20.03 -12.55 23.42
C ASP A 50 18.73 -13.26 23.00
N LYS A 51 17.56 -12.64 23.26
CA LYS A 51 16.27 -13.22 22.87
C LYS A 51 16.05 -13.12 21.38
N GLU A 52 15.51 -14.19 20.84
CA GLU A 52 15.15 -14.29 19.43
C GLU A 52 13.81 -15.02 19.22
N CYS A 53 13.25 -14.81 18.03
CA CYS A 53 12.09 -15.51 17.49
C CYS A 53 12.50 -16.16 16.16
N ALA A 54 12.82 -17.45 16.18
CA ALA A 54 13.19 -18.22 14.98
C ALA A 54 14.37 -17.61 14.18
N GLY A 55 15.49 -17.34 14.84
CA GLY A 55 16.66 -16.73 14.18
C GLY A 55 16.50 -15.23 13.91
N ILE A 56 15.53 -14.56 14.53
CA ILE A 56 15.31 -13.11 14.38
C ILE A 56 15.47 -12.48 15.76
N PRO A 57 16.45 -11.58 15.97
CA PRO A 57 16.57 -10.85 17.23
C PRO A 57 15.26 -10.16 17.55
N GLY A 58 14.78 -10.28 18.79
CA GLY A 58 13.54 -9.65 19.24
C GLY A 58 12.61 -10.57 20.00
N TYR A 59 11.48 -10.00 20.45
CA TYR A 59 10.46 -10.73 21.20
C TYR A 59 9.11 -10.68 20.49
N LEU A 60 8.45 -11.83 20.45
CA LEU A 60 7.05 -11.97 20.02
C LEU A 60 6.37 -12.88 21.03
N ASP A 61 5.25 -12.42 21.61
CA ASP A 61 4.47 -13.25 22.51
C ASP A 61 3.90 -14.45 21.73
N PRO A 62 4.29 -15.70 22.04
CA PRO A 62 3.84 -16.86 21.27
C PRO A 62 2.38 -17.26 21.50
N TYR A 63 1.67 -16.61 22.44
CA TYR A 63 0.31 -17.00 22.85
C TYR A 63 -0.77 -15.94 22.57
N HIS A 64 -0.42 -14.80 21.98
CA HIS A 64 -1.35 -13.68 21.84
C HIS A 64 -2.45 -13.85 20.77
N TYR A 65 -2.34 -14.86 19.90
CA TYR A 65 -3.21 -15.01 18.73
C TYR A 65 -4.66 -15.40 19.06
N GLY A 66 -4.91 -15.96 20.24
CA GLY A 66 -6.22 -16.54 20.62
C GLY A 66 -6.50 -17.90 19.96
N TYR A 67 -5.52 -18.49 19.28
CA TYR A 67 -5.55 -19.83 18.70
C TYR A 67 -4.14 -20.43 18.68
N ASP A 68 -4.05 -21.75 18.60
CA ASP A 68 -2.77 -22.45 18.61
C ASP A 68 -2.09 -22.42 17.24
N LEU A 69 -0.78 -22.19 17.26
CA LEU A 69 0.10 -22.27 16.09
C LEU A 69 1.00 -23.52 16.18
N THR A 70 1.16 -24.22 15.07
CA THR A 70 2.20 -25.21 14.86
C THR A 70 3.60 -24.58 14.92
N ALA A 71 4.65 -25.40 15.01
CA ALA A 71 6.02 -24.89 15.02
C ALA A 71 6.38 -24.11 13.74
N GLU A 72 5.87 -24.54 12.59
CA GLU A 72 6.05 -23.87 11.30
C GLU A 72 5.37 -22.50 11.28
N GLU A 73 4.10 -22.45 11.67
CA GLU A 73 3.33 -21.21 11.75
C GLU A 73 3.92 -20.22 12.76
N LYS A 74 4.52 -20.69 13.87
CA LYS A 74 5.24 -19.83 14.81
C LYS A 74 6.45 -19.15 14.17
N ARG A 75 7.26 -19.89 13.41
CA ARG A 75 8.39 -19.28 12.66
C ARG A 75 7.89 -18.31 11.59
N GLY A 76 6.75 -18.63 10.97
CA GLY A 76 6.07 -17.74 10.04
C GLY A 76 5.61 -16.44 10.69
N ALA A 77 5.05 -16.53 11.90
CA ALA A 77 4.63 -15.37 12.67
C ALA A 77 5.83 -14.51 13.08
N CYS A 78 6.94 -15.11 13.53
CA CYS A 78 8.19 -14.38 13.77
C CYS A 78 8.61 -13.60 12.52
N THR A 79 8.58 -14.25 11.35
CA THR A 79 8.92 -13.61 10.07
C THR A 79 7.98 -12.44 9.78
N TRP A 80 6.67 -12.66 9.88
CA TRP A 80 5.67 -11.65 9.55
C TRP A 80 5.72 -10.40 10.45
N TYR A 81 5.98 -10.59 11.74
CA TYR A 81 6.00 -9.52 12.74
C TYR A 81 7.36 -8.82 12.85
N LEU A 82 8.47 -9.55 12.68
CA LEU A 82 9.80 -9.08 13.09
C LEU A 82 10.84 -9.01 11.98
N TRP A 83 10.64 -9.69 10.84
CA TRP A 83 11.65 -9.73 9.77
C TRP A 83 11.62 -8.45 8.94
N ALA A 84 12.76 -7.76 8.85
CA ALA A 84 12.93 -6.54 8.07
C ALA A 84 13.56 -6.80 6.69
N GLY A 85 13.39 -8.00 6.14
CA GLY A 85 13.74 -8.27 4.74
C GLY A 85 15.24 -8.31 4.44
N GLY A 86 16.02 -9.00 5.28
CA GLY A 86 17.47 -9.15 5.21
C GLY A 86 18.08 -9.11 6.61
N ASP A 87 19.41 -9.11 6.70
CA ASP A 87 20.12 -9.04 8.00
C ASP A 87 20.89 -7.71 8.17
N PRO A 88 20.33 -6.74 8.90
CA PRO A 88 20.99 -5.48 9.22
C PRO A 88 22.24 -5.63 10.10
N MET A 89 22.40 -6.79 10.75
CA MET A 89 23.46 -7.09 11.70
C MET A 89 24.44 -8.15 11.18
N GLY A 90 24.34 -8.52 9.89
CA GLY A 90 25.23 -9.51 9.27
C GLY A 90 26.71 -9.08 9.29
N GLU A 91 27.60 -9.95 8.82
CA GLU A 91 29.05 -9.67 8.83
C GLU A 91 29.43 -8.43 7.99
N ASN A 92 28.63 -8.08 6.97
CA ASN A 92 28.92 -6.99 6.04
C ASN A 92 27.65 -6.22 5.63
N PRO A 93 26.92 -5.59 6.56
CA PRO A 93 25.59 -5.05 6.28
C PRO A 93 25.64 -3.76 5.44
N SER A 94 26.82 -3.17 5.25
CA SER A 94 27.03 -2.03 4.35
C SER A 94 27.40 -2.45 2.91
N GLN A 95 27.56 -3.75 2.63
CA GLN A 95 27.79 -4.22 1.27
C GLN A 95 26.54 -4.03 0.41
N SER A 96 26.74 -3.96 -0.90
CA SER A 96 25.63 -3.73 -1.78
C SER A 96 24.63 -4.88 -1.72
N ASN A 97 23.33 -4.55 -1.60
CA ASN A 97 22.24 -5.51 -1.41
C ASN A 97 22.34 -6.38 -0.14
N ALA A 98 23.00 -5.86 0.88
CA ALA A 98 23.00 -6.36 2.25
C ALA A 98 22.42 -5.29 3.20
N GLY A 99 22.24 -5.65 4.47
CA GLY A 99 21.77 -4.75 5.52
C GLY A 99 20.25 -4.69 5.69
N GLY A 100 19.52 -5.52 4.93
CA GLY A 100 18.06 -5.58 4.94
C GLY A 100 17.39 -4.29 4.51
N ASN A 101 16.07 -4.21 4.68
CA ASN A 101 15.36 -2.99 4.33
C ASN A 101 15.66 -1.74 5.19
N PRO A 102 16.26 -1.80 6.40
CA PRO A 102 16.74 -0.59 7.07
C PRO A 102 17.73 0.21 6.22
N HIS A 103 18.60 -0.47 5.46
CA HIS A 103 19.51 0.18 4.51
C HIS A 103 18.75 0.91 3.40
N PHE A 104 17.73 0.27 2.81
CA PHE A 104 16.87 0.90 1.81
C PHE A 104 16.17 2.16 2.34
N TRP A 105 15.60 2.11 3.53
CA TRP A 105 14.89 3.26 4.09
C TRP A 105 15.84 4.39 4.47
N ARG A 106 17.04 4.09 4.96
CA ARG A 106 18.09 5.09 5.17
C ARG A 106 18.44 5.83 3.88
N GLU A 107 18.67 5.09 2.80
CA GLU A 107 18.91 5.65 1.47
C GLU A 107 17.70 6.47 0.96
N ALA A 108 16.48 6.01 1.23
CA ALA A 108 15.26 6.71 0.86
C ALA A 108 15.13 8.06 1.56
N GLU A 109 15.37 8.14 2.88
CA GLU A 109 15.38 9.40 3.64
C GLU A 109 16.38 10.41 3.02
N ALA A 110 17.62 9.97 2.80
CA ALA A 110 18.66 10.83 2.24
C ALA A 110 18.32 11.30 0.82
N ARG A 111 17.74 10.44 -0.02
CA ARG A 111 17.35 10.78 -1.41
C ARG A 111 16.15 11.71 -1.45
N THR A 112 15.10 11.42 -0.69
CA THR A 112 13.89 12.25 -0.65
C THR A 112 14.19 13.65 -0.12
N TRP A 113 15.04 13.78 0.91
CA TRP A 113 15.55 15.09 1.36
C TRP A 113 16.32 15.85 0.27
N LYS A 114 17.22 15.18 -0.47
CA LYS A 114 17.96 15.81 -1.58
C LYS A 114 17.01 16.28 -2.69
N ILE A 115 16.00 15.47 -3.01
CA ILE A 115 14.95 15.80 -3.97
C ILE A 115 14.19 17.03 -3.50
N ALA A 116 13.74 17.09 -2.25
CA ALA A 116 13.02 18.21 -1.69
C ALA A 116 13.85 19.50 -1.74
N LYS A 117 15.14 19.43 -1.37
CA LYS A 117 16.06 20.57 -1.39
C LYS A 117 16.31 21.13 -2.79
N VAL A 118 16.44 20.27 -3.80
CA VAL A 118 16.77 20.69 -5.18
C VAL A 118 15.53 21.05 -6.00
N SER A 119 14.43 20.32 -5.80
CA SER A 119 13.23 20.45 -6.62
C SER A 119 12.11 21.25 -5.95
N GLY A 120 12.16 21.50 -4.64
CA GLY A 120 11.06 22.09 -3.90
C GLY A 120 9.82 21.19 -3.78
N LEU A 121 9.82 19.98 -4.35
CA LEU A 121 8.81 18.96 -4.08
C LEU A 121 9.11 18.37 -2.72
N GLN A 122 8.36 18.79 -1.71
CA GLN A 122 8.50 18.25 -0.37
C GLN A 122 7.96 16.82 -0.32
N VAL A 123 8.84 15.88 -0.65
CA VAL A 123 8.74 14.46 -0.32
C VAL A 123 9.81 14.27 0.74
N ASN A 124 9.43 14.11 2.00
CA ASN A 124 10.39 13.93 3.08
C ASN A 124 9.99 12.71 3.91
N LEU A 125 10.94 11.81 4.10
CA LEU A 125 10.82 10.67 4.98
C LEU A 125 11.81 10.87 6.14
N ASN A 126 11.33 10.72 7.36
CA ASN A 126 12.16 10.65 8.55
C ASN A 126 11.47 9.75 9.57
N PHE A 127 11.88 8.49 9.64
CA PHE A 127 11.25 7.52 10.52
C PHE A 127 11.59 7.77 11.99
N LEU A 128 12.78 8.27 12.32
CA LEU A 128 13.09 8.60 13.72
C LEU A 128 12.27 9.78 14.23
N ALA A 129 11.94 10.76 13.37
CA ALA A 129 10.98 11.82 13.68
C ALA A 129 9.56 11.27 13.87
N PHE A 130 9.16 10.29 13.03
CA PHE A 130 7.88 9.60 13.15
C PHE A 130 7.73 8.85 14.49
N LEU A 131 8.84 8.30 14.99
CA LEU A 131 8.90 7.50 16.20
C LEU A 131 8.94 8.31 17.51
N ASP A 132 8.84 9.65 17.45
CA ASP A 132 8.89 10.52 18.63
C ASP A 132 7.94 10.04 19.73
N SER A 133 8.51 9.60 20.84
CA SER A 133 7.81 9.02 21.98
C SER A 133 6.86 10.00 22.64
N ARG A 134 7.09 11.31 22.50
CA ARG A 134 6.22 12.34 23.08
C ARG A 134 4.81 12.27 22.50
N VAL A 135 4.66 11.79 21.26
CA VAL A 135 3.37 11.61 20.60
C VAL A 135 2.78 10.20 20.75
N ARG A 136 3.43 9.30 21.53
CA ARG A 136 2.99 7.90 21.71
C ARG A 136 1.49 7.76 21.99
N ASP A 137 0.97 8.56 22.91
CA ASP A 137 -0.42 8.48 23.39
C ASP A 137 -1.44 9.10 22.41
N GLU A 138 -0.99 9.53 21.24
CA GLU A 138 -1.79 10.10 20.16
C GLU A 138 -1.44 9.46 18.80
N ARG A 139 -0.66 8.37 18.78
CA ARG A 139 -0.16 7.76 17.53
C ARG A 139 -1.27 7.08 16.76
N PHE A 140 -2.17 6.37 17.43
CA PHE A 140 -3.32 5.77 16.77
C PHE A 140 -4.25 6.85 16.21
N GLU A 141 -4.51 7.92 16.97
CA GLU A 141 -5.33 9.03 16.50
C GLU A 141 -4.70 9.74 15.28
N LYS A 142 -3.40 10.06 15.34
CA LYS A 142 -2.73 10.82 14.28
C LYS A 142 -2.41 9.99 13.04
N PHE A 143 -1.94 8.77 13.23
CA PHE A 143 -1.33 7.97 12.17
C PHE A 143 -2.01 6.61 11.97
N GLY A 144 -2.89 6.19 12.88
CA GLY A 144 -3.52 4.87 12.84
C GLY A 144 -2.55 3.71 13.00
N VAL A 145 -1.32 3.99 13.44
CA VAL A 145 -0.34 2.95 13.78
C VAL A 145 -0.60 2.45 15.21
N ILE A 146 -0.16 1.23 15.47
CA ILE A 146 -0.45 0.51 16.71
C ILE A 146 0.81 0.53 17.56
N ASN A 147 0.69 0.98 18.81
CA ASN A 147 1.80 0.95 19.76
C ASN A 147 2.14 -0.49 20.16
N ASP A 148 3.43 -0.78 20.34
CA ASP A 148 3.92 -2.06 20.85
C ASP A 148 3.61 -2.18 22.36
N PRO A 149 2.87 -3.20 22.82
CA PRO A 149 2.56 -3.41 24.23
C PRO A 149 3.79 -3.65 25.11
N GLY A 150 4.90 -4.11 24.52
CA GLY A 150 6.18 -4.30 25.19
C GLY A 150 6.96 -3.00 25.46
N CYS A 151 6.40 -1.85 25.10
CA CYS A 151 7.07 -0.54 25.13
C CYS A 151 6.29 0.52 25.90
N GLN A 152 7.01 1.43 26.55
CA GLN A 152 6.47 2.56 27.30
C GLN A 152 6.95 3.89 26.73
N LYS A 153 6.20 4.95 27.01
CA LYS A 153 6.57 6.32 26.67
C LYS A 153 7.90 6.68 27.35
N ALA A 154 8.82 7.26 26.58
CA ALA A 154 10.10 7.70 27.07
C ALA A 154 9.95 8.83 28.08
N SER A 155 10.69 8.71 29.19
CA SER A 155 10.72 9.72 30.25
C SER A 155 11.64 10.90 29.94
N LYS A 156 12.63 10.68 29.07
CA LYS A 156 13.67 11.63 28.65
C LYS A 156 14.21 11.22 27.27
N PRO A 157 14.92 12.11 26.54
CA PRO A 157 15.64 11.68 25.35
C PRO A 157 16.76 10.69 25.72
N ASP A 158 17.12 9.82 24.78
CA ASP A 158 18.24 8.90 24.90
C ASP A 158 19.61 9.61 24.84
N ALA A 159 20.70 8.84 24.88
CA ALA A 159 22.06 9.39 24.83
C ALA A 159 22.36 10.22 23.56
N TYR A 160 21.59 10.05 22.49
CA TYR A 160 21.73 10.76 21.22
C TYR A 160 20.74 11.91 21.06
N GLY A 161 19.90 12.18 22.07
CA GLY A 161 18.90 13.23 22.02
C GLY A 161 17.56 12.83 21.39
N LEU A 162 17.38 11.56 21.01
CA LEU A 162 16.17 11.05 20.39
C LEU A 162 15.13 10.66 21.45
N TRP A 163 13.86 10.94 21.17
CA TRP A 163 12.74 10.48 22.00
C TRP A 163 12.20 9.16 21.42
N LEU A 164 12.82 8.03 21.76
CA LEU A 164 12.36 6.71 21.35
C LEU A 164 11.74 5.98 22.54
N ASP A 165 10.69 5.20 22.31
CA ASP A 165 10.01 4.44 23.37
C ASP A 165 11.00 3.53 24.14
N GLU A 166 10.74 3.37 25.43
CA GLU A 166 11.48 2.48 26.33
C GLU A 166 10.88 1.08 26.22
N CYS A 167 11.60 0.15 25.57
CA CYS A 167 11.09 -1.17 25.18
C CYS A 167 11.81 -2.33 25.86
N GLN A 168 11.08 -3.42 26.15
CA GLN A 168 11.68 -4.69 26.59
C GLN A 168 12.48 -5.37 25.48
N ASP A 169 11.99 -5.31 24.24
CA ASP A 169 12.76 -5.66 23.04
C ASP A 169 13.49 -4.39 22.55
N PRO A 170 14.83 -4.30 22.64
CA PRO A 170 15.57 -3.12 22.23
C PRO A 170 15.48 -2.83 20.72
N TYR A 171 15.12 -3.83 19.91
CA TYR A 171 14.89 -3.69 18.48
C TYR A 171 13.47 -3.22 18.14
N SER A 172 12.54 -3.18 19.10
CA SER A 172 11.25 -2.54 18.89
C SER A 172 11.43 -1.02 18.86
N SER A 173 10.68 -0.38 17.95
CA SER A 173 10.60 1.07 17.86
C SER A 173 9.54 1.69 18.78
N GLY A 174 8.72 0.85 19.44
CA GLY A 174 7.47 1.27 20.09
C GLY A 174 6.24 1.23 19.19
N VAL A 175 6.41 0.93 17.89
CA VAL A 175 5.32 0.78 16.92
C VAL A 175 5.36 -0.63 16.32
N MET A 176 4.22 -1.32 16.33
CA MET A 176 4.10 -2.67 15.77
C MET A 176 4.48 -2.67 14.29
N GLY A 177 5.46 -3.51 13.95
CA GLY A 177 5.95 -3.70 12.60
C GLY A 177 6.99 -2.66 12.11
N LEU A 178 7.41 -1.73 12.97
CA LEU A 178 8.60 -0.89 12.78
C LEU A 178 9.68 -1.27 13.79
N ARG A 179 10.91 -1.45 13.31
CA ARG A 179 12.04 -1.91 14.12
C ARG A 179 13.22 -0.95 14.03
N VAL A 180 14.08 -0.96 15.03
CA VAL A 180 15.31 -0.17 15.07
C VAL A 180 16.54 -1.06 15.17
N PHE A 181 17.60 -0.70 14.46
CA PHE A 181 18.87 -1.41 14.41
C PHE A 181 20.02 -0.40 14.60
N PRO A 182 21.16 -0.78 15.18
CA PRO A 182 22.31 0.13 15.25
C PRO A 182 22.81 0.48 13.84
N ASN A 183 23.26 1.72 13.65
CA ASN A 183 23.86 2.16 12.40
C ASN A 183 25.39 2.07 12.47
N GLN A 184 26.00 1.16 11.72
CA GLN A 184 27.46 1.02 11.65
C GLN A 184 28.17 2.23 10.99
N ASN A 185 27.42 3.06 10.25
CA ASN A 185 27.93 4.28 9.63
C ASN A 185 27.78 5.52 10.53
N PHE A 186 27.32 5.36 11.78
CA PHE A 186 27.15 6.46 12.71
C PHE A 186 28.49 7.16 13.00
N ASP A 187 28.50 8.49 12.87
CA ASP A 187 29.67 9.32 13.13
C ASP A 187 29.35 10.30 14.28
N PRO A 188 29.86 10.07 15.49
CA PRO A 188 29.54 10.89 16.66
C PRO A 188 30.02 12.34 16.53
N GLU A 189 31.03 12.62 15.70
CA GLU A 189 31.54 13.98 15.48
C GLU A 189 30.61 14.82 14.60
N LYS A 190 29.80 14.17 13.77
CA LYS A 190 28.84 14.81 12.86
C LYS A 190 27.42 14.83 13.40
N TRP A 191 27.14 14.09 14.47
CA TRP A 191 25.80 13.94 15.01
C TRP A 191 25.30 15.22 15.69
N ASP A 192 24.17 15.70 15.20
CA ASP A 192 23.36 16.73 15.83
C ASP A 192 21.89 16.37 15.58
N VAL A 193 21.18 16.02 16.65
CA VAL A 193 19.79 15.54 16.56
C VAL A 193 18.85 16.60 16.00
N GLN A 194 19.03 17.87 16.36
CA GLN A 194 18.17 18.93 15.87
C GLN A 194 18.39 19.13 14.37
N LYS A 195 19.66 19.17 13.96
CA LYS A 195 20.01 19.30 12.54
C LYS A 195 19.53 18.10 11.73
N TYR A 196 19.64 16.88 12.22
CA TYR A 196 19.12 15.69 11.53
C TYR A 196 17.60 15.74 11.35
N LEU A 197 16.86 16.09 12.41
CA LEU A 197 15.39 16.10 12.38
C LEU A 197 14.80 17.25 11.56
N GLU A 198 15.44 18.44 11.60
CA GLU A 198 14.83 19.67 11.08
C GLU A 198 15.50 20.19 9.79
N GLU A 199 16.78 19.87 9.55
CA GLU A 199 17.57 20.54 8.51
C GLU A 199 18.17 19.60 7.46
N ASP A 200 18.76 18.48 7.88
CA ASP A 200 19.61 17.63 7.04
C ASP A 200 19.49 16.13 7.38
N ALA A 201 18.56 15.46 6.72
CA ALA A 201 18.36 14.01 6.85
C ALA A 201 19.50 13.17 6.24
N THR A 202 20.55 13.79 5.66
CA THR A 202 21.73 13.09 5.16
C THR A 202 22.79 12.84 6.25
N ILE A 203 22.61 13.42 7.43
CA ILE A 203 23.40 13.06 8.63
C ILE A 203 23.09 11.60 8.98
N GLU A 204 24.13 10.80 9.24
CA GLU A 204 23.97 9.40 9.62
C GLU A 204 23.46 9.28 11.06
N PRO A 205 22.25 8.73 11.27
CA PRO A 205 21.67 8.59 12.62
C PRO A 205 22.30 7.41 13.39
N PRO A 206 22.17 7.37 14.73
CA PRO A 206 22.67 6.24 15.53
C PRO A 206 21.90 4.94 15.28
N TYR A 207 20.67 5.03 14.77
CA TYR A 207 19.79 3.90 14.51
C TYR A 207 19.20 3.95 13.10
N LEU A 208 19.09 2.78 12.47
CA LEU A 208 18.36 2.57 11.22
C LEU A 208 16.98 1.99 11.52
N THR A 209 15.98 2.36 10.74
CA THR A 209 14.60 1.88 10.91
C THR A 209 14.21 0.88 9.83
N GLY A 210 13.73 -0.29 10.25
CA GLY A 210 13.23 -1.34 9.35
C GLY A 210 11.73 -1.50 9.40
N LEU A 211 11.12 -1.81 8.25
CA LEU A 211 9.70 -2.12 8.14
C LEU A 211 9.52 -3.64 8.07
N THR A 212 8.45 -4.15 8.66
CA THR A 212 8.02 -5.55 8.47
C THR A 212 6.66 -5.56 7.78
N CYS A 213 6.16 -6.72 7.36
CA CYS A 213 4.78 -6.82 6.86
C CYS A 213 3.74 -6.39 7.92
N GLY A 214 4.12 -6.48 9.20
CA GLY A 214 3.27 -6.14 10.34
C GLY A 214 2.77 -4.70 10.35
N ILE A 215 3.52 -3.72 9.86
CA ILE A 215 3.12 -2.30 9.90
C ILE A 215 1.78 -2.05 9.18
N CYS A 216 1.54 -2.80 8.10
CA CYS A 216 0.30 -2.72 7.34
C CYS A 216 -0.72 -3.78 7.78
N HIS A 217 -0.28 -4.97 8.19
CA HIS A 217 -1.19 -6.12 8.33
C HIS A 217 -1.60 -6.48 9.76
N ILE A 218 -0.85 -6.04 10.78
CA ILE A 218 -1.27 -6.15 12.18
C ILE A 218 -2.39 -5.12 12.40
N ALA A 219 -3.54 -5.59 12.87
CA ALA A 219 -4.67 -4.76 13.21
C ALA A 219 -5.21 -5.13 14.59
N PHE A 220 -6.15 -4.34 15.10
CA PHE A 220 -6.91 -4.75 16.27
C PHE A 220 -7.82 -5.93 15.94
N ASN A 221 -7.76 -6.96 16.81
CA ASN A 221 -8.57 -8.15 16.75
C ASN A 221 -10.06 -7.78 16.93
N PRO A 222 -10.92 -8.01 15.94
CA PRO A 222 -12.32 -7.61 16.04
C PRO A 222 -13.14 -8.42 17.05
N VAL A 223 -12.69 -9.61 17.46
CA VAL A 223 -13.32 -10.40 18.54
C VAL A 223 -12.64 -10.18 19.90
N ASN A 224 -11.57 -9.39 19.96
CA ASN A 224 -10.97 -8.94 21.20
C ASN A 224 -10.42 -7.51 21.07
N PRO A 225 -11.27 -6.51 20.75
CA PRO A 225 -10.79 -5.15 20.48
C PRO A 225 -10.23 -4.52 21.76
N PRO A 226 -9.25 -3.61 21.65
CA PRO A 226 -8.68 -2.94 22.80
C PRO A 226 -9.72 -2.05 23.48
N LYS A 227 -9.61 -1.90 24.80
CA LYS A 227 -10.39 -0.91 25.56
C LYS A 227 -9.89 0.52 25.28
N ASP A 228 -8.58 0.64 25.06
CA ASP A 228 -7.90 1.87 24.70
C ASP A 228 -6.95 1.57 23.53
N PRO A 229 -7.22 2.09 22.31
CA PRO A 229 -6.38 1.81 21.16
C PRO A 229 -4.98 2.44 21.22
N GLU A 230 -4.75 3.43 22.08
CA GLU A 230 -3.41 4.01 22.29
C GLU A 230 -2.55 3.14 23.24
N HIS A 231 -3.20 2.31 24.06
CA HIS A 231 -2.57 1.39 25.02
C HIS A 231 -3.11 -0.04 24.87
N PRO A 232 -2.87 -0.69 23.71
CA PRO A 232 -3.35 -2.05 23.49
C PRO A 232 -2.49 -3.09 24.23
N GLU A 233 -3.07 -4.26 24.45
CA GLU A 233 -2.39 -5.45 24.93
C GLU A 233 -2.15 -6.44 23.78
N TRP A 234 -1.23 -7.38 23.95
CA TRP A 234 -0.89 -8.38 22.93
C TRP A 234 -2.10 -9.16 22.40
N GLU A 235 -3.02 -9.55 23.29
CA GLU A 235 -4.26 -10.26 22.96
C GLU A 235 -5.23 -9.46 22.09
N ASN A 236 -5.03 -8.15 21.95
CA ASN A 236 -5.85 -7.28 21.12
C ASN A 236 -5.43 -7.29 19.65
N PHE A 237 -4.45 -8.09 19.23
CA PHE A 237 -3.92 -8.06 17.86
C PHE A 237 -4.40 -9.24 16.99
N ALA A 238 -4.61 -8.93 15.72
CA ALA A 238 -4.78 -9.90 14.65
C ALA A 238 -3.68 -9.65 13.59
N GLY A 239 -2.77 -10.61 13.43
CA GLY A 239 -1.52 -10.38 12.69
C GLY A 239 -1.64 -10.18 11.18
N ALA A 240 -2.73 -10.67 10.57
CA ALA A 240 -2.92 -10.65 9.12
C ALA A 240 -4.28 -10.06 8.70
N PHE A 241 -4.91 -9.27 9.57
CA PHE A 241 -6.27 -8.75 9.34
C PHE A 241 -6.28 -7.48 8.47
N GLY A 242 -5.14 -6.79 8.35
CA GLY A 242 -5.03 -5.53 7.60
C GLY A 242 -5.44 -4.34 8.46
N ASN A 243 -4.51 -3.44 8.76
CA ASN A 243 -4.77 -2.28 9.60
C ASN A 243 -5.73 -1.32 8.88
N GLN A 244 -7.01 -1.33 9.26
CA GLN A 244 -8.03 -0.46 8.67
C GLN A 244 -7.89 1.01 9.08
N TYR A 245 -7.00 1.31 10.02
CA TYR A 245 -6.89 2.64 10.62
C TYR A 245 -5.65 3.40 10.17
N ILE A 246 -4.63 2.71 9.63
CA ILE A 246 -3.39 3.34 9.20
C ILE A 246 -3.64 4.49 8.22
N LYS A 247 -2.99 5.63 8.48
CA LYS A 247 -3.00 6.83 7.66
C LYS A 247 -1.63 6.96 7.00
N GLU A 248 -1.29 6.04 6.10
CA GLU A 248 0.02 6.00 5.41
C GLU A 248 0.38 7.34 4.74
N GLY A 249 -0.60 8.05 4.19
CA GLY A 249 -0.39 9.39 3.65
C GLY A 249 0.23 10.37 4.66
N ALA A 250 -0.06 10.25 5.95
CA ALA A 250 0.54 11.09 6.98
C ALA A 250 2.05 10.81 7.17
N LEU A 251 2.52 9.59 6.91
CA LEU A 251 3.95 9.24 6.93
C LEU A 251 4.69 9.92 5.78
N PHE A 252 4.17 9.82 4.55
CA PHE A 252 4.78 10.47 3.37
C PHE A 252 4.56 11.99 3.33
N GLY A 253 3.56 12.47 4.07
CA GLY A 253 3.21 13.88 4.14
C GLY A 253 3.98 14.69 5.19
N GLN A 254 4.99 14.09 5.85
CA GLN A 254 5.77 14.80 6.86
C GLN A 254 6.51 16.01 6.28
N GLY A 255 6.47 17.12 7.01
CA GLY A 255 7.09 18.39 6.60
C GLY A 255 6.26 19.23 5.61
N LEU A 256 5.24 18.66 4.96
CA LEU A 256 4.34 19.39 4.07
C LEU A 256 3.41 20.31 4.84
N LYS A 257 3.16 21.50 4.27
CA LYS A 257 2.19 22.45 4.80
C LYS A 257 0.85 22.30 4.11
N LYS A 258 -0.23 22.74 4.75
CA LYS A 258 -1.60 22.67 4.17
C LYS A 258 -1.73 23.45 2.87
N GLU A 259 -0.86 24.42 2.64
CA GLU A 259 -0.79 25.20 1.40
C GLU A 259 -0.09 24.45 0.26
N ASP A 260 0.60 23.34 0.52
CA ASP A 260 1.22 22.53 -0.53
C ASP A 260 0.20 21.58 -1.16
N PHE A 261 0.13 21.53 -2.50
CA PHE A 261 -0.82 20.65 -3.19
C PHE A 261 -0.61 19.17 -2.82
N LEU A 262 0.65 18.73 -2.71
CA LEU A 262 0.99 17.35 -2.34
C LEU A 262 0.49 16.97 -0.94
N TYR A 263 0.37 17.92 -0.01
CA TYR A 263 -0.21 17.65 1.31
C TYR A 263 -1.60 17.04 1.17
N TRP A 264 -2.42 17.57 0.27
CA TRP A 264 -3.79 17.09 0.08
C TRP A 264 -3.88 15.82 -0.76
N VAL A 265 -2.90 15.51 -1.61
CA VAL A 265 -2.80 14.18 -2.24
C VAL A 265 -2.69 13.12 -1.13
N TYR A 266 -1.82 13.35 -0.16
CA TYR A 266 -1.61 12.41 0.94
C TYR A 266 -2.71 12.46 2.01
N ALA A 267 -3.16 13.65 2.42
CA ALA A 267 -4.17 13.81 3.46
C ALA A 267 -5.59 13.39 3.03
N LYS A 268 -5.85 13.29 1.71
CA LYS A 268 -7.10 12.74 1.16
C LYS A 268 -7.01 11.27 0.77
N GLN A 269 -5.89 10.61 1.07
CA GLN A 269 -5.85 9.15 1.06
C GLN A 269 -6.79 8.60 2.14
N PRO A 270 -7.71 7.69 1.80
CA PRO A 270 -8.57 7.05 2.78
C PRO A 270 -7.75 6.23 3.78
N ALA A 271 -8.13 6.25 5.06
CA ALA A 271 -7.48 5.43 6.07
C ALA A 271 -7.65 3.92 5.75
N GLY A 272 -6.71 3.11 6.23
CA GLY A 272 -6.68 1.68 5.96
C GLY A 272 -6.27 1.31 4.53
N THR A 273 -5.74 2.27 3.77
CA THR A 273 -5.23 2.07 2.42
C THR A 273 -3.73 2.31 2.33
N SER A 274 -3.06 1.67 1.37
CA SER A 274 -1.67 1.91 1.02
C SER A 274 -1.52 2.18 -0.48
N ASP A 275 -0.67 3.14 -0.83
CA ASP A 275 -0.30 3.51 -2.19
C ASP A 275 1.20 3.28 -2.39
N THR A 276 1.55 2.03 -2.67
CA THR A 276 2.95 1.62 -2.89
C THR A 276 3.52 2.11 -4.23
N SER A 277 2.69 2.61 -5.16
CA SER A 277 3.23 3.16 -6.40
C SER A 277 3.97 4.47 -6.14
N ARG A 278 3.83 5.10 -4.96
CA ARG A 278 4.66 6.24 -4.54
C ARG A 278 6.16 5.94 -4.45
N ILE A 279 6.50 4.67 -4.24
CA ILE A 279 7.89 4.20 -4.26
C ILE A 279 8.28 3.93 -5.73
N SER A 280 7.48 3.08 -6.40
CA SER A 280 7.61 2.72 -7.82
C SER A 280 6.69 3.56 -8.72
N MET A 281 6.99 4.86 -8.90
CA MET A 281 6.06 5.83 -9.49
C MET A 281 5.48 5.41 -10.84
N ASP A 282 4.15 5.26 -10.89
CA ASP A 282 3.35 5.06 -12.11
C ASP A 282 2.43 6.25 -12.43
N PHE A 283 2.46 7.30 -11.59
CA PHE A 283 1.65 8.52 -11.66
C PHE A 283 0.14 8.24 -11.63
N ILE A 284 -0.28 7.26 -10.83
CA ILE A 284 -1.67 6.95 -10.58
C ILE A 284 -1.92 7.09 -9.08
N ASP A 285 -2.75 8.05 -8.67
CA ASP A 285 -3.30 8.13 -7.30
C ASP A 285 -4.26 6.94 -7.07
N ASN A 286 -3.70 5.83 -6.56
CA ASN A 286 -4.38 4.55 -6.44
C ASN A 286 -4.36 3.95 -5.03
N PRO A 287 -4.70 4.68 -3.95
CA PRO A 287 -4.70 4.11 -2.60
C PRO A 287 -5.54 2.83 -2.52
N ASN A 288 -4.95 1.76 -1.99
CA ASN A 288 -5.55 0.42 -1.94
C ASN A 288 -5.77 -0.06 -0.51
N ALA A 289 -7.00 -0.45 -0.19
CA ALA A 289 -7.38 -1.07 1.06
C ALA A 289 -6.45 -2.24 1.38
N ILE A 290 -5.88 -2.23 2.58
CA ILE A 290 -5.03 -3.31 3.06
C ILE A 290 -5.94 -4.48 3.42
N ASN A 291 -5.89 -5.55 2.62
CA ASN A 291 -6.79 -6.68 2.78
C ASN A 291 -6.39 -7.56 3.98
N SER A 292 -7.40 -8.15 4.59
CA SER A 292 -7.24 -9.34 5.42
C SER A 292 -6.73 -10.52 4.57
N ILE A 293 -5.87 -11.33 5.16
CA ILE A 293 -5.29 -12.53 4.55
C ILE A 293 -5.79 -13.74 5.34
N PHE A 294 -6.51 -14.62 4.64
CA PHE A 294 -7.04 -15.87 5.18
C PHE A 294 -6.76 -17.00 4.19
N TYR A 295 -6.59 -18.21 4.73
CA TYR A 295 -6.56 -19.47 3.98
C TYR A 295 -5.69 -19.45 2.70
N ILE A 296 -4.56 -18.76 2.74
CA ILE A 296 -3.78 -18.41 1.55
C ILE A 296 -3.32 -19.64 0.74
N THR A 297 -3.18 -20.79 1.39
CA THR A 297 -2.81 -22.07 0.75
C THR A 297 -3.88 -23.15 0.87
N SER A 298 -4.80 -23.08 1.84
CA SER A 298 -5.73 -24.18 2.15
C SER A 298 -7.10 -24.11 1.48
N ALA A 299 -7.66 -22.91 1.26
CA ALA A 299 -9.01 -22.74 0.71
C ALA A 299 -9.14 -21.67 -0.38
N ARG A 300 -8.10 -20.84 -0.55
CA ARG A 300 -8.05 -19.85 -1.62
C ARG A 300 -7.93 -20.55 -2.99
N PRO A 301 -8.81 -20.26 -3.96
CA PRO A 301 -8.74 -20.86 -5.29
C PRO A 301 -7.41 -20.59 -6.00
N THR A 302 -7.01 -21.53 -6.84
CA THR A 302 -5.83 -21.41 -7.70
C THR A 302 -6.23 -21.58 -9.15
N TYR A 303 -5.56 -20.84 -10.03
CA TYR A 303 -5.79 -20.83 -11.47
C TYR A 303 -4.55 -21.29 -12.21
N GLU A 304 -4.77 -21.92 -13.35
CA GLU A 304 -3.69 -22.26 -14.26
C GLU A 304 -3.14 -21.01 -14.95
N GLU A 305 -1.86 -20.73 -14.74
CA GLU A 305 -1.18 -19.53 -15.25
C GLU A 305 0.13 -19.94 -15.94
N VAL A 306 0.41 -19.34 -17.09
CA VAL A 306 1.70 -19.45 -17.78
C VAL A 306 2.65 -18.42 -17.17
N MET A 307 3.79 -18.88 -16.69
CA MET A 307 4.86 -18.06 -16.11
C MET A 307 5.71 -17.41 -17.20
N ASN A 308 6.60 -16.49 -16.81
CA ASN A 308 7.47 -15.79 -17.77
C ASN A 308 8.52 -16.70 -18.44
N ASP A 309 8.88 -17.81 -17.80
CA ASP A 309 9.76 -18.84 -18.38
C ASP A 309 9.02 -19.84 -19.29
N GLY A 310 7.71 -19.67 -19.47
CA GLY A 310 6.85 -20.55 -20.27
C GLY A 310 6.33 -21.78 -19.53
N THR A 311 6.68 -21.97 -18.26
CA THR A 311 6.09 -23.05 -17.44
C THR A 311 4.65 -22.73 -17.07
N THR A 312 3.83 -23.76 -16.87
CA THR A 312 2.45 -23.62 -16.40
C THR A 312 2.36 -24.03 -14.94
N ARG A 313 1.74 -23.19 -14.10
CA ARG A 313 1.57 -23.45 -12.65
C ARG A 313 0.16 -23.13 -12.22
N LYS A 314 -0.37 -23.91 -11.26
CA LYS A 314 -1.59 -23.55 -10.53
C LYS A 314 -1.24 -22.66 -9.35
N VAL A 315 -1.71 -21.42 -9.36
CA VAL A 315 -1.36 -20.40 -8.36
C VAL A 315 -2.57 -19.53 -8.00
N PRO A 316 -2.66 -19.00 -6.78
CA PRO A 316 -3.69 -18.01 -6.44
C PRO A 316 -3.43 -16.69 -7.17
N HIS A 317 -4.49 -15.90 -7.36
CA HIS A 317 -4.38 -14.54 -7.88
C HIS A 317 -4.16 -13.57 -6.73
N ILE A 318 -2.91 -13.29 -6.36
CA ILE A 318 -2.59 -12.36 -5.27
C ILE A 318 -2.54 -10.91 -5.82
N LEU A 319 -2.65 -9.91 -4.93
CA LEU A 319 -2.90 -8.49 -5.24
C LEU A 319 -4.35 -8.20 -5.66
N LYS A 320 -4.73 -6.93 -5.85
CA LYS A 320 -6.13 -6.50 -6.09
C LYS A 320 -6.63 -6.78 -7.51
N ASP A 321 -5.75 -6.66 -8.48
CA ASP A 321 -5.92 -6.99 -9.90
C ASP A 321 -5.62 -8.47 -10.20
N GLY A 322 -5.09 -9.21 -9.21
CA GLY A 322 -4.64 -10.57 -9.37
C GLY A 322 -3.30 -10.67 -10.12
N ALA A 323 -2.45 -9.64 -10.08
CA ALA A 323 -1.20 -9.63 -10.83
C ALA A 323 -0.13 -10.56 -10.24
N ASP A 324 -0.04 -10.69 -8.91
CA ASP A 324 1.01 -11.46 -8.21
C ASP A 324 0.74 -12.97 -8.28
N SER A 325 0.74 -13.51 -9.49
CA SER A 325 0.33 -14.87 -9.80
C SER A 325 1.54 -15.74 -10.11
N ILE A 326 2.47 -15.82 -9.15
CA ILE A 326 3.65 -16.71 -9.21
C ILE A 326 3.75 -17.65 -7.99
N GLY A 327 2.68 -17.71 -7.19
CA GLY A 327 2.58 -18.47 -5.94
C GLY A 327 2.66 -17.60 -4.69
N ALA A 328 2.21 -18.13 -3.54
CA ALA A 328 2.12 -17.39 -2.28
C ALA A 328 3.47 -16.84 -1.80
N GLY A 329 4.52 -17.67 -1.81
CA GLY A 329 5.87 -17.22 -1.40
C GLY A 329 6.45 -16.14 -2.33
N GLY A 330 6.25 -16.26 -3.65
CA GLY A 330 6.69 -15.25 -4.61
C GLY A 330 5.96 -13.92 -4.45
N ALA A 331 4.65 -13.95 -4.20
CA ALA A 331 3.87 -12.76 -3.89
C ALA A 331 4.31 -12.10 -2.56
N ALA A 332 4.62 -12.91 -1.54
CA ALA A 332 5.17 -12.40 -0.28
C ALA A 332 6.55 -11.75 -0.48
N LEU A 333 7.45 -12.36 -1.25
CA LEU A 333 8.76 -11.78 -1.59
C LEU A 333 8.66 -10.43 -2.29
N ARG A 334 7.72 -10.28 -3.21
CA ARG A 334 7.47 -8.99 -3.88
C ARG A 334 7.18 -7.89 -2.86
N VAL A 335 6.42 -8.18 -1.81
CA VAL A 335 6.12 -7.21 -0.74
C VAL A 335 7.40 -6.82 0.01
N TYR A 336 8.26 -7.78 0.34
CA TYR A 336 9.56 -7.52 0.98
C TYR A 336 10.47 -6.63 0.12
N VAL A 337 10.57 -6.92 -1.18
CA VAL A 337 11.30 -6.04 -2.13
C VAL A 337 10.66 -4.65 -2.21
N ASN A 338 9.33 -4.57 -2.19
CA ASN A 338 8.62 -3.29 -2.21
C ASN A 338 8.87 -2.44 -0.95
N ILE A 339 9.08 -3.07 0.21
CA ILE A 339 9.47 -2.36 1.45
C ILE A 339 10.98 -2.29 1.66
N GLY A 340 11.81 -2.76 0.71
CA GLY A 340 13.24 -2.43 0.66
C GLY A 340 14.26 -3.58 0.69
N THR A 341 13.85 -4.84 0.60
CA THR A 341 14.80 -5.95 0.40
C THR A 341 15.59 -5.78 -0.92
N CYS A 342 16.90 -6.03 -0.89
CA CYS A 342 17.83 -5.75 -2.00
C CYS A 342 17.80 -4.28 -2.43
N GLY A 343 17.93 -3.39 -1.45
CA GLY A 343 17.65 -1.96 -1.62
C GLY A 343 18.41 -1.31 -2.78
N ASP A 344 19.71 -1.56 -2.92
CA ASP A 344 20.51 -0.94 -3.98
C ASP A 344 20.08 -1.40 -5.38
N TYR A 345 19.88 -2.71 -5.55
CA TYR A 345 19.42 -3.27 -6.81
C TYR A 345 18.03 -2.73 -7.14
N ARG A 346 17.12 -2.74 -6.16
CA ARG A 346 15.78 -2.16 -6.30
C ARG A 346 15.85 -0.71 -6.74
N MET A 347 16.68 0.12 -6.12
CA MET A 347 16.83 1.53 -6.48
C MET A 347 17.59 1.78 -7.80
N SER A 348 18.27 0.76 -8.34
CA SER A 348 19.03 0.87 -9.60
C SER A 348 18.15 0.71 -10.86
N ILE A 349 16.98 0.10 -10.72
CA ILE A 349 16.09 -0.27 -11.83
C ILE A 349 14.92 0.69 -12.05
N ASP A 350 14.73 1.70 -11.19
CA ASP A 350 13.79 2.79 -11.44
C ASP A 350 14.24 4.12 -10.82
N ASP A 351 13.47 5.19 -11.09
CA ASP A 351 13.62 6.48 -10.42
C ASP A 351 12.71 6.53 -9.19
N THR A 352 13.11 5.82 -8.14
CA THR A 352 12.34 5.68 -6.90
C THR A 352 11.90 7.06 -6.37
N PHE A 353 10.61 7.21 -6.05
CA PHE A 353 9.92 8.45 -5.63
C PHE A 353 9.66 9.54 -6.68
N LEU A 354 10.46 9.67 -7.74
CA LEU A 354 10.28 10.72 -8.76
C LEU A 354 9.62 10.23 -10.05
N GLY A 355 9.91 8.99 -10.46
CA GLY A 355 9.36 8.38 -11.66
C GLY A 355 9.73 9.08 -12.98
N ILE A 356 10.80 9.88 -13.06
CA ILE A 356 11.13 10.62 -14.30
C ILE A 356 11.85 9.72 -15.31
N LYS A 357 12.59 8.71 -14.82
CA LYS A 357 13.20 7.67 -15.66
C LYS A 357 12.28 6.47 -15.77
N PRO A 358 12.29 5.77 -16.92
CA PRO A 358 11.56 4.52 -17.08
C PRO A 358 11.95 3.49 -16.01
N GLN A 359 10.99 2.66 -15.63
CA GLN A 359 11.23 1.48 -14.81
C GLN A 359 11.86 0.37 -15.66
N HIS A 360 12.54 -0.56 -14.99
CA HIS A 360 13.04 -1.82 -15.53
C HIS A 360 12.61 -2.98 -14.63
N PRO A 361 12.43 -4.21 -15.16
CA PRO A 361 12.07 -5.36 -14.36
C PRO A 361 13.10 -5.70 -13.26
N PHE A 362 12.60 -6.08 -12.08
CA PHE A 362 13.40 -6.72 -11.04
C PHE A 362 13.61 -8.20 -11.43
N ASP A 363 14.86 -8.57 -11.71
CA ASP A 363 15.24 -9.92 -12.14
C ASP A 363 15.44 -10.83 -10.92
N LEU A 364 14.60 -11.88 -10.83
CA LEU A 364 14.62 -12.83 -9.72
C LEU A 364 15.89 -13.69 -9.72
N ALA A 365 16.39 -14.08 -10.90
CA ALA A 365 17.59 -14.90 -11.00
C ALA A 365 18.83 -14.09 -10.59
N LYS A 366 18.85 -12.81 -10.95
CA LYS A 366 19.88 -11.88 -10.48
C LYS A 366 19.82 -11.69 -8.97
N ALA A 367 18.63 -11.46 -8.41
CA ALA A 367 18.47 -11.30 -6.97
C ALA A 367 18.92 -12.55 -6.20
N GLU A 368 18.56 -13.74 -6.69
CA GLU A 368 19.01 -15.02 -6.12
C GLU A 368 20.54 -15.15 -6.14
N ALA A 369 21.19 -14.73 -7.23
CA ALA A 369 22.63 -14.86 -7.39
C ALA A 369 23.45 -13.81 -6.63
N GLU A 370 22.94 -12.57 -6.53
CA GLU A 370 23.73 -11.39 -6.13
C GLU A 370 23.24 -10.71 -4.85
N CYS A 371 22.03 -11.00 -4.36
CA CYS A 371 21.47 -10.38 -3.16
C CYS A 371 21.40 -11.37 -2.00
N GLU A 372 22.15 -11.11 -0.92
CA GLU A 372 22.07 -11.89 0.30
C GLU A 372 20.72 -11.71 1.01
N ASP A 373 20.24 -10.47 1.11
CA ASP A 373 18.95 -10.17 1.73
C ASP A 373 17.78 -10.92 1.07
N TRP A 374 17.85 -11.10 -0.26
CA TRP A 374 16.88 -11.90 -1.01
C TRP A 374 16.88 -13.34 -0.53
N ARG A 375 18.04 -14.00 -0.52
CA ARG A 375 18.17 -15.42 -0.14
C ARG A 375 17.74 -15.65 1.30
N LEU A 376 18.15 -14.76 2.21
CA LEU A 376 17.74 -14.81 3.62
C LEU A 376 16.23 -14.63 3.78
N THR A 377 15.62 -13.75 3.00
CA THR A 377 14.18 -13.52 3.04
C THR A 377 13.40 -14.68 2.41
N ALA A 378 13.84 -15.16 1.25
CA ALA A 378 13.21 -16.26 0.51
C ALA A 378 13.15 -17.55 1.34
N ALA A 379 14.19 -17.85 2.10
CA ALA A 379 14.24 -19.00 3.01
C ALA A 379 13.12 -19.01 4.08
N ARG A 380 12.47 -17.87 4.34
CA ARG A 380 11.44 -17.72 5.38
C ARG A 380 10.00 -17.74 4.85
N MET A 381 9.81 -17.77 3.51
CA MET A 381 8.50 -17.47 2.91
C MET A 381 7.49 -18.59 3.02
N ASP A 382 7.94 -19.85 3.05
CA ASP A 382 7.04 -20.99 3.24
C ASP A 382 6.45 -20.98 4.66
N ASP A 383 7.29 -20.76 5.67
CA ASP A 383 6.84 -20.58 7.06
C ASP A 383 5.87 -19.39 7.18
N ALA A 384 6.18 -18.25 6.54
CA ALA A 384 5.29 -17.08 6.53
C ALA A 384 3.94 -17.39 5.86
N ALA A 385 3.92 -18.13 4.76
CA ALA A 385 2.69 -18.56 4.11
C ALA A 385 1.88 -19.53 4.99
N ALA A 386 2.55 -20.42 5.74
CA ALA A 386 1.89 -21.28 6.74
C ALA A 386 1.20 -20.42 7.82
N PHE A 387 1.90 -19.43 8.38
CA PHE A 387 1.29 -18.49 9.33
C PHE A 387 0.08 -17.78 8.73
N LEU A 388 0.16 -17.25 7.51
CA LEU A 388 -0.96 -16.56 6.85
C LEU A 388 -2.14 -17.49 6.50
N ASN A 389 -1.94 -18.80 6.55
CA ASN A 389 -2.99 -19.79 6.37
C ASN A 389 -3.71 -20.14 7.68
N SER A 390 -3.09 -19.85 8.82
CA SER A 390 -3.56 -20.22 10.17
C SER A 390 -4.73 -19.39 10.74
N PRO A 391 -4.95 -18.09 10.43
CA PRO A 391 -5.94 -17.30 11.13
C PRO A 391 -7.36 -17.83 10.85
N PRO A 392 -8.17 -18.06 11.90
CA PRO A 392 -9.58 -18.37 11.71
C PRO A 392 -10.36 -17.09 11.30
N PRO A 393 -11.53 -17.25 10.66
CA PRO A 393 -12.50 -16.18 10.52
C PRO A 393 -12.87 -15.58 11.88
N PHE A 394 -12.90 -14.26 11.95
CA PHE A 394 -13.41 -13.53 13.11
C PHE A 394 -14.91 -13.32 12.96
N LYS A 395 -15.72 -14.12 13.66
CA LYS A 395 -17.18 -14.05 13.54
C LYS A 395 -17.74 -13.01 14.50
N LEU A 396 -18.76 -12.26 14.08
CA LEU A 396 -19.40 -11.27 14.93
C LEU A 396 -19.99 -11.89 16.21
N GLN A 397 -20.51 -13.12 16.13
CA GLN A 397 -21.03 -13.84 17.30
C GLN A 397 -19.97 -14.05 18.41
N ASP A 398 -18.68 -14.14 18.03
CA ASP A 398 -17.59 -14.40 18.97
C ASP A 398 -17.06 -13.08 19.57
N ALA A 399 -17.52 -11.93 19.07
CA ALA A 399 -17.12 -10.62 19.54
C ALA A 399 -17.89 -10.20 20.81
N PRO A 400 -17.27 -9.42 21.72
CA PRO A 400 -17.94 -8.94 22.93
C PRO A 400 -19.23 -8.17 22.64
N GLY A 401 -20.37 -8.71 23.07
CA GLY A 401 -21.69 -8.12 22.80
C GLY A 401 -22.12 -8.20 21.33
N GLY A 402 -21.44 -8.97 20.48
CA GLY A 402 -21.74 -9.10 19.06
C GLY A 402 -23.11 -9.73 18.76
N GLU A 403 -23.56 -10.65 19.62
CA GLU A 403 -24.88 -11.31 19.50
C GLU A 403 -26.06 -10.34 19.39
N GLN A 404 -25.96 -9.14 19.97
CA GLN A 404 -27.04 -8.14 19.93
C GLN A 404 -27.27 -7.58 18.52
N TYR A 405 -26.30 -7.72 17.62
CA TYR A 405 -26.36 -7.22 16.25
C TYR A 405 -26.81 -8.29 15.24
N LEU A 406 -26.94 -9.54 15.68
CA LEU A 406 -27.36 -10.66 14.86
C LEU A 406 -28.87 -10.84 14.94
N THR A 407 -29.52 -11.01 13.79
CA THR A 407 -30.94 -11.37 13.75
C THR A 407 -31.20 -12.73 14.41
N LYS A 408 -32.34 -12.83 15.10
CA LYS A 408 -32.88 -14.10 15.63
C LYS A 408 -34.02 -14.64 14.76
N ASP A 409 -34.35 -13.93 13.69
CA ASP A 409 -35.38 -14.30 12.73
C ASP A 409 -34.78 -15.29 11.71
N GLU A 410 -35.14 -16.57 11.87
CA GLU A 410 -34.67 -17.65 11.00
C GLU A 410 -35.19 -17.52 9.56
N GLU A 411 -36.39 -16.95 9.36
CA GLU A 411 -36.95 -16.73 8.02
C GLU A 411 -36.17 -15.64 7.30
N GLN A 412 -35.86 -14.54 8.00
CA GLN A 412 -35.02 -13.47 7.48
C GLN A 412 -33.60 -13.97 7.14
N LEU A 413 -32.99 -14.76 8.03
CA LEU A 413 -31.67 -15.32 7.78
C LEU A 413 -31.68 -16.30 6.59
N SER A 414 -32.72 -17.15 6.49
CA SER A 414 -32.91 -18.05 5.35
C SER A 414 -33.09 -17.30 4.03
N LEU A 415 -33.85 -16.20 4.05
CA LEU A 415 -34.00 -15.33 2.88
C LEU A 415 -32.65 -14.72 2.47
N GLY A 416 -31.88 -14.18 3.44
CA GLY A 416 -30.54 -13.63 3.19
C GLY A 416 -29.58 -14.63 2.57
N LYS A 417 -29.57 -15.88 3.08
CA LYS A 417 -28.80 -16.99 2.51
C LYS A 417 -29.19 -17.28 1.05
N LYS A 418 -30.49 -17.33 0.75
CA LYS A 418 -30.98 -17.56 -0.61
C LYS A 418 -30.58 -16.44 -1.56
N VAL A 419 -30.72 -15.19 -1.14
CA VAL A 419 -30.30 -14.01 -1.93
C VAL A 419 -28.79 -14.08 -2.19
N PHE A 420 -27.98 -14.34 -1.17
CA PHE A 420 -26.54 -14.50 -1.34
C PHE A 420 -26.20 -15.62 -2.33
N ALA A 421 -26.87 -16.77 -2.22
CA ALA A 421 -26.65 -17.90 -3.12
C ALA A 421 -26.94 -17.55 -4.58
N GLN A 422 -28.07 -16.89 -4.84
CA GLN A 422 -28.52 -16.60 -6.20
C GLN A 422 -27.72 -15.51 -6.90
N TYR A 423 -27.17 -14.54 -6.15
CA TYR A 423 -26.61 -13.32 -6.73
C TYR A 423 -25.13 -13.05 -6.37
N CYS A 424 -24.65 -13.55 -5.24
CA CYS A 424 -23.32 -13.21 -4.71
C CYS A 424 -22.34 -14.39 -4.73
N ALA A 425 -22.80 -15.60 -4.39
CA ALA A 425 -21.95 -16.77 -4.14
C ALA A 425 -21.09 -17.16 -5.35
N ARG A 426 -21.59 -16.95 -6.57
CA ARG A 426 -20.85 -17.22 -7.81
C ARG A 426 -19.50 -16.51 -7.93
N CYS A 427 -19.38 -15.32 -7.32
CA CYS A 427 -18.11 -14.58 -7.19
C CYS A 427 -17.53 -14.73 -5.79
N HIS A 428 -18.37 -14.76 -4.74
CA HIS A 428 -17.98 -14.72 -3.34
C HIS A 428 -18.00 -16.10 -2.65
N SER A 429 -17.58 -17.16 -3.35
CA SER A 429 -17.40 -18.48 -2.76
C SER A 429 -16.24 -19.21 -3.43
N SER A 430 -15.37 -19.82 -2.63
CA SER A 430 -14.40 -20.79 -3.12
C SER A 430 -14.95 -22.21 -3.16
N LYS A 431 -16.04 -22.49 -2.44
CA LYS A 431 -16.82 -23.72 -2.67
C LYS A 431 -17.67 -23.56 -3.93
N LEU A 432 -17.77 -24.63 -4.71
CA LEU A 432 -18.57 -24.70 -5.93
C LEU A 432 -19.66 -25.77 -5.80
N PRO A 433 -20.83 -25.57 -6.42
CA PRO A 433 -21.78 -26.67 -6.57
C PRO A 433 -21.18 -27.79 -7.42
N GLU A 434 -21.72 -29.00 -7.28
CA GLU A 434 -21.25 -30.16 -8.04
C GLU A 434 -21.41 -29.92 -9.55
N GLY A 435 -20.38 -30.26 -10.34
CA GLY A 435 -20.40 -30.12 -11.80
C GLY A 435 -19.91 -28.77 -12.35
N TYR A 436 -19.54 -27.82 -11.49
CA TYR A 436 -19.01 -26.51 -11.88
C TYR A 436 -17.50 -26.41 -11.69
N SER A 437 -16.87 -25.45 -12.38
CA SER A 437 -15.44 -25.14 -12.24
C SER A 437 -15.20 -23.67 -11.89
N HIS A 438 -14.01 -23.33 -11.37
CA HIS A 438 -13.66 -21.94 -11.07
C HIS A 438 -13.38 -21.12 -12.34
N GLU A 439 -12.93 -21.80 -13.40
CA GLU A 439 -12.64 -21.26 -14.71
C GLU A 439 -13.92 -21.03 -15.54
N GLY A 440 -14.95 -21.84 -15.27
CA GLY A 440 -16.21 -21.86 -16.00
C GLY A 440 -17.15 -20.69 -15.67
N MET A 441 -17.82 -20.17 -16.70
CA MET A 441 -18.82 -19.10 -16.58
C MET A 441 -20.24 -19.65 -16.40
N GLU A 442 -20.45 -20.96 -16.58
CA GLU A 442 -21.73 -21.63 -16.36
C GLU A 442 -22.24 -21.46 -14.92
N LYS A 443 -21.35 -21.27 -13.95
CA LYS A 443 -21.71 -20.95 -12.55
C LYS A 443 -22.42 -19.60 -12.39
N HIS A 444 -22.38 -18.73 -13.41
CA HIS A 444 -23.08 -17.44 -13.43
C HIS A 444 -24.45 -17.49 -14.11
N ALA A 445 -24.79 -18.59 -14.77
CA ALA A 445 -26.06 -18.74 -15.46
C ALA A 445 -27.23 -18.85 -14.47
N ASP A 446 -28.41 -18.40 -14.88
CA ASP A 446 -29.64 -18.53 -14.08
C ASP A 446 -29.93 -19.99 -13.70
N ALA A 447 -29.58 -20.95 -14.57
CA ALA A 447 -29.75 -22.38 -14.31
C ALA A 447 -28.92 -22.89 -13.11
N ALA A 448 -27.84 -22.19 -12.72
CA ALA A 448 -27.00 -22.57 -11.59
C ALA A 448 -27.56 -22.10 -10.23
N LYS A 449 -28.60 -21.27 -10.21
CA LYS A 449 -29.13 -20.65 -8.98
C LYS A 449 -29.60 -21.69 -7.97
N ASP A 450 -30.31 -22.73 -8.40
CA ASP A 450 -30.82 -23.76 -7.49
C ASP A 450 -29.68 -24.60 -6.88
N ASP A 451 -28.64 -24.88 -7.66
CA ASP A 451 -27.44 -25.58 -7.20
C ASP A 451 -26.67 -24.74 -6.17
N TRP A 452 -26.56 -23.42 -6.41
CA TRP A 452 -26.00 -22.49 -5.45
C TRP A 452 -26.82 -22.42 -4.15
N VAL A 453 -28.14 -22.35 -4.24
CA VAL A 453 -29.01 -22.36 -3.06
C VAL A 453 -28.81 -23.64 -2.25
N LYS A 454 -28.75 -24.80 -2.92
CA LYS A 454 -28.47 -26.08 -2.25
C LYS A 454 -27.13 -26.06 -1.49
N LEU A 455 -26.08 -25.51 -2.10
CA LEU A 455 -24.76 -25.42 -1.49
C LEU A 455 -24.71 -24.42 -0.32
N VAL A 456 -25.21 -23.20 -0.50
CA VAL A 456 -25.14 -22.14 0.53
C VAL A 456 -25.99 -22.47 1.75
N MET A 457 -27.06 -23.24 1.56
CA MET A 457 -27.94 -23.68 2.65
C MET A 457 -27.35 -24.87 3.45
N SER A 458 -26.21 -25.45 3.05
CA SER A 458 -25.59 -26.52 3.83
C SER A 458 -24.95 -25.99 5.12
N ASP A 459 -24.97 -26.80 6.18
CA ASP A 459 -24.43 -26.41 7.49
C ASP A 459 -22.91 -26.14 7.43
N ASP A 460 -22.21 -26.84 6.55
CA ASP A 460 -20.77 -26.73 6.37
C ASP A 460 -20.36 -25.62 5.38
N PHE A 461 -21.28 -24.86 4.79
CA PHE A 461 -20.97 -23.93 3.69
C PHE A 461 -19.82 -22.96 4.01
N LEU A 462 -19.77 -22.44 5.25
CA LEU A 462 -18.74 -21.51 5.70
C LEU A 462 -17.43 -22.19 6.15
N GLU A 463 -17.45 -23.50 6.39
CA GLU A 463 -16.25 -24.25 6.80
C GLU A 463 -15.22 -24.27 5.67
N ARG A 464 -14.05 -23.66 5.91
CA ARG A 464 -12.97 -23.53 4.91
C ARG A 464 -13.45 -23.00 3.56
N ASN A 465 -14.36 -22.04 3.57
CA ASN A 465 -14.72 -21.26 2.40
C ASN A 465 -13.94 -19.94 2.43
N PHE A 466 -13.19 -19.63 1.37
CA PHE A 466 -12.46 -18.37 1.23
C PHE A 466 -13.40 -17.20 0.91
N LEU A 467 -14.68 -17.47 0.63
CA LEU A 467 -15.71 -16.47 0.30
C LEU A 467 -15.30 -15.53 -0.84
N SER A 468 -14.55 -16.08 -1.79
CA SER A 468 -14.15 -15.46 -3.05
C SER A 468 -13.73 -16.57 -4.00
N ASP A 469 -14.08 -16.42 -5.27
CA ASP A 469 -13.57 -17.25 -6.34
C ASP A 469 -12.14 -16.84 -6.73
N ASP A 470 -11.64 -15.67 -6.30
CA ASP A 470 -10.33 -15.12 -6.63
C ASP A 470 -10.12 -14.90 -8.15
N ARG A 471 -11.19 -14.92 -8.95
CA ARG A 471 -11.14 -14.73 -10.40
C ARG A 471 -10.93 -13.26 -10.74
N ARG A 472 -10.16 -12.98 -11.79
CA ARG A 472 -10.05 -11.64 -12.41
C ARG A 472 -11.29 -11.35 -13.26
N TYR A 473 -12.03 -10.32 -12.89
CA TYR A 473 -13.20 -9.82 -13.62
C TYR A 473 -12.87 -8.47 -14.26
N PRO A 474 -13.36 -8.22 -15.48
CA PRO A 474 -13.17 -6.94 -16.11
C PRO A 474 -13.93 -5.85 -15.35
N LEU A 475 -13.32 -4.69 -15.23
CA LEU A 475 -13.96 -3.54 -14.59
C LEU A 475 -15.23 -3.13 -15.34
N TYR A 476 -15.23 -3.27 -16.66
CA TYR A 476 -16.36 -2.98 -17.53
C TYR A 476 -16.56 -4.13 -18.52
N SER A 477 -17.80 -4.53 -18.75
CA SER A 477 -18.16 -5.58 -19.70
C SER A 477 -19.57 -5.34 -20.23
N ASP A 478 -19.82 -5.79 -21.45
CA ASP A 478 -21.17 -5.86 -22.04
C ASP A 478 -22.02 -6.96 -21.38
N ASP A 479 -21.36 -7.93 -20.73
CA ASP A 479 -22.03 -8.90 -19.87
C ASP A 479 -22.15 -8.32 -18.44
N PRO A 480 -23.36 -7.90 -18.02
CA PRO A 480 -23.56 -7.28 -16.73
C PRO A 480 -23.27 -8.24 -15.56
N SER A 481 -23.30 -9.56 -15.77
CA SER A 481 -23.07 -10.55 -14.71
C SER A 481 -21.64 -10.53 -14.16
N ILE A 482 -20.70 -9.99 -14.94
CA ILE A 482 -19.27 -9.93 -14.63
C ILE A 482 -18.69 -8.51 -14.58
N ALA A 483 -19.50 -7.48 -14.83
CA ALA A 483 -19.04 -6.09 -14.80
C ALA A 483 -18.96 -5.55 -13.36
N ILE A 484 -17.77 -5.16 -12.90
CA ILE A 484 -17.58 -4.62 -11.54
C ILE A 484 -17.98 -3.14 -11.47
N GLY A 485 -17.41 -2.29 -12.32
CA GLY A 485 -17.78 -0.87 -12.48
C GLY A 485 -17.35 0.09 -11.35
N THR A 486 -16.46 -0.33 -10.44
CA THR A 486 -15.93 0.52 -9.35
C THR A 486 -14.89 1.54 -9.85
N ASN A 487 -14.28 2.35 -8.97
CA ASN A 487 -13.20 3.26 -9.39
C ASN A 487 -12.05 2.49 -10.09
N ALA A 488 -11.52 3.06 -11.17
CA ALA A 488 -10.58 2.39 -12.06
C ALA A 488 -9.10 2.52 -11.67
N ALA A 489 -8.76 3.36 -10.68
CA ALA A 489 -7.37 3.75 -10.42
C ALA A 489 -6.44 2.56 -10.24
N ARG A 490 -6.82 1.58 -9.41
CA ARG A 490 -5.98 0.39 -9.22
C ARG A 490 -5.97 -0.55 -10.43
N ALA A 491 -7.08 -0.70 -11.13
CA ALA A 491 -7.17 -1.58 -12.29
C ALA A 491 -6.24 -1.16 -13.43
N VAL A 492 -5.78 0.10 -13.49
CA VAL A 492 -4.86 0.59 -14.53
C VAL A 492 -3.39 0.64 -14.11
N ALA A 493 -3.05 0.20 -12.88
CA ALA A 493 -1.68 0.20 -12.37
C ALA A 493 -0.72 -0.51 -13.33
N SER A 494 0.46 0.06 -13.56
CA SER A 494 1.38 -0.45 -14.59
C SER A 494 2.58 -1.23 -14.05
N ASN A 495 2.85 -1.21 -12.74
CA ASN A 495 4.09 -1.78 -12.20
C ASN A 495 4.26 -3.29 -12.45
N ALA A 496 3.18 -4.06 -12.57
CA ALA A 496 3.21 -5.50 -12.84
C ALA A 496 3.13 -5.86 -14.33
N THR A 497 3.10 -4.86 -15.22
CA THR A 497 3.05 -5.05 -16.67
C THR A 497 4.44 -5.24 -17.25
N GLU A 498 4.51 -5.62 -18.53
CA GLU A 498 5.78 -5.78 -19.23
C GLU A 498 6.62 -4.49 -19.23
N GLY A 499 7.94 -4.63 -19.08
CA GLY A 499 8.92 -3.57 -18.93
C GLY A 499 9.01 -2.93 -17.55
N HIS A 500 8.12 -3.27 -16.61
CA HIS A 500 8.05 -2.60 -15.30
C HIS A 500 8.59 -3.45 -14.16
N VAL A 501 8.83 -2.79 -13.02
CA VAL A 501 9.55 -3.34 -11.87
C VAL A 501 9.02 -4.69 -11.38
N TRP A 502 7.70 -4.92 -11.40
CA TRP A 502 7.06 -6.16 -10.93
C TRP A 502 6.73 -7.16 -12.03
N GLN A 503 7.23 -6.98 -13.26
CA GLN A 503 6.98 -7.91 -14.38
C GLN A 503 7.27 -9.37 -14.02
N ASN A 504 8.35 -9.64 -13.29
CA ASN A 504 8.76 -10.99 -12.94
C ASN A 504 7.99 -11.60 -11.76
N PHE A 505 7.18 -10.79 -11.07
CA PHE A 505 6.25 -11.24 -10.05
C PHE A 505 4.83 -11.47 -10.60
N SER A 506 4.60 -11.12 -11.86
CA SER A 506 3.35 -11.42 -12.56
C SER A 506 3.53 -12.53 -13.59
N SER A 507 2.46 -13.28 -13.83
CA SER A 507 2.42 -14.33 -14.86
C SER A 507 2.38 -13.72 -16.27
N LYS A 508 2.73 -14.52 -17.27
CA LYS A 508 2.51 -14.19 -18.68
C LYS A 508 1.01 -14.13 -18.98
N THR A 509 0.22 -15.08 -18.46
CA THR A 509 -1.25 -15.10 -18.60
C THR A 509 -1.90 -13.78 -18.15
N TYR A 510 -1.49 -13.21 -17.02
CA TYR A 510 -1.93 -11.88 -16.58
C TYR A 510 -1.59 -10.80 -17.60
N LYS A 511 -0.33 -10.76 -18.04
CA LYS A 511 0.18 -9.77 -19.02
C LYS A 511 -0.41 -9.95 -20.43
N GLU A 512 -1.12 -11.03 -20.70
CA GLU A 512 -1.82 -11.27 -21.97
C GLU A 512 -3.32 -10.97 -21.90
N LEU A 513 -3.84 -10.56 -20.73
CA LEU A 513 -5.25 -10.17 -20.61
C LEU A 513 -5.58 -9.04 -21.61
N PRO A 514 -6.68 -9.18 -22.36
CA PRO A 514 -7.07 -8.20 -23.35
C PRO A 514 -7.51 -6.90 -22.69
N SER A 515 -7.45 -5.81 -23.46
CA SER A 515 -8.07 -4.55 -23.04
C SER A 515 -9.57 -4.76 -22.78
N VAL A 516 -10.10 -4.08 -21.76
CA VAL A 516 -11.56 -3.98 -21.52
C VAL A 516 -12.25 -3.01 -22.49
N GLY A 517 -11.51 -2.45 -23.45
CA GLY A 517 -11.96 -1.57 -24.49
C GLY A 517 -12.20 -0.13 -24.02
N LYS A 518 -13.05 0.55 -24.78
CA LYS A 518 -13.39 1.96 -24.58
C LYS A 518 -14.55 2.10 -23.61
N VAL A 519 -14.35 2.93 -22.58
CA VAL A 519 -15.34 3.16 -21.52
C VAL A 519 -15.64 4.64 -21.39
N ALA A 520 -16.93 4.95 -21.16
CA ALA A 520 -17.39 6.28 -20.83
C ALA A 520 -17.27 6.52 -19.31
N LEU A 521 -16.35 7.40 -18.90
CA LEU A 521 -16.17 7.84 -17.53
C LEU A 521 -16.96 9.13 -17.26
N TYR A 522 -17.37 9.33 -16.00
CA TYR A 522 -18.04 10.56 -15.58
C TYR A 522 -17.11 11.77 -15.82
N ASN A 523 -17.67 12.83 -16.40
CA ASN A 523 -16.93 14.05 -16.70
C ASN A 523 -17.40 15.19 -15.79
N PRO A 524 -16.63 15.56 -14.73
CA PRO A 524 -17.02 16.67 -13.86
C PRO A 524 -17.01 18.02 -14.59
N PHE A 525 -16.28 18.14 -15.71
CA PHE A 525 -16.12 19.39 -16.45
C PHE A 525 -17.23 19.63 -17.49
N ASN A 526 -17.95 18.58 -17.87
CA ASN A 526 -19.08 18.64 -18.79
C ASN A 526 -19.94 17.36 -18.65
N ALA A 527 -21.00 17.43 -17.84
CA ALA A 527 -21.84 16.27 -17.54
C ALA A 527 -22.47 15.61 -18.78
N ASP A 528 -22.74 16.39 -19.85
CA ASP A 528 -23.33 15.89 -21.10
C ASP A 528 -22.32 15.18 -22.01
N LYS A 529 -21.02 15.25 -21.69
CA LYS A 529 -19.93 14.70 -22.51
C LYS A 529 -19.02 13.82 -21.68
N PRO A 530 -19.33 12.52 -21.50
CA PRO A 530 -18.49 11.58 -20.78
C PRO A 530 -17.06 11.54 -21.33
N ILE A 531 -16.07 11.37 -20.44
CA ILE A 531 -14.68 11.20 -20.83
C ILE A 531 -14.54 9.81 -21.44
N GLN A 532 -14.12 9.77 -22.69
CA GLN A 532 -13.89 8.52 -23.41
C GLN A 532 -12.48 8.02 -23.10
N TYR A 533 -12.37 6.95 -22.31
CA TYR A 533 -11.08 6.37 -21.92
C TYR A 533 -10.91 4.98 -22.54
N GLU A 534 -9.79 4.78 -23.23
CA GLU A 534 -9.40 3.48 -23.77
C GLU A 534 -8.56 2.75 -22.73
N PHE A 535 -9.06 1.66 -22.17
CA PHE A 535 -8.26 0.88 -21.24
C PHE A 535 -7.11 0.22 -22.00
N PRO A 536 -5.87 0.34 -21.52
CA PRO A 536 -4.78 -0.40 -22.13
C PRO A 536 -4.93 -1.91 -21.89
N ALA A 537 -4.42 -2.74 -22.81
CA ALA A 537 -4.27 -4.18 -22.59
C ALA A 537 -3.10 -4.49 -21.63
N GLY A 538 -2.86 -5.77 -21.40
CA GLY A 538 -1.66 -6.25 -20.72
C GLY A 538 -1.82 -6.39 -19.21
N GLY A 539 -2.95 -6.98 -18.78
CA GLY A 539 -3.30 -7.15 -17.37
C GLY A 539 -4.15 -6.02 -16.77
N ARG A 540 -4.27 -4.89 -17.47
CA ARG A 540 -4.98 -3.70 -16.98
C ARG A 540 -6.47 -3.75 -17.29
N GLY A 541 -7.26 -3.14 -16.41
CA GLY A 541 -8.72 -3.09 -16.49
C GLY A 541 -9.43 -4.18 -15.69
N TYR A 542 -8.74 -4.93 -14.84
CA TYR A 542 -9.32 -6.06 -14.09
C TYR A 542 -9.17 -5.89 -12.58
N TYR A 543 -10.13 -6.45 -11.84
CA TYR A 543 -10.03 -6.69 -10.40
C TYR A 543 -10.34 -8.15 -10.12
N ARG A 544 -9.70 -8.70 -9.08
CA ARG A 544 -10.16 -9.97 -8.52
C ARG A 544 -11.22 -9.76 -7.45
N THR A 545 -12.04 -10.78 -7.23
CA THR A 545 -13.07 -10.74 -6.18
C THR A 545 -12.43 -10.67 -4.78
N PRO A 546 -12.78 -9.69 -3.92
CA PRO A 546 -12.35 -9.69 -2.53
C PRO A 546 -13.07 -10.78 -1.72
N SER A 547 -12.39 -11.36 -0.72
CA SER A 547 -13.00 -12.28 0.23
C SER A 547 -13.98 -11.53 1.14
N LEU A 548 -15.10 -12.18 1.50
CA LEU A 548 -16.07 -11.68 2.47
C LEU A 548 -15.89 -12.26 3.88
N ILE A 549 -14.81 -12.99 4.14
CA ILE A 549 -14.52 -13.47 5.50
C ILE A 549 -14.44 -12.27 6.44
N SER A 550 -15.24 -12.29 7.52
CA SER A 550 -15.29 -11.23 8.53
C SER A 550 -15.63 -9.85 7.95
N VAL A 551 -16.44 -9.79 6.90
CA VAL A 551 -16.77 -8.53 6.20
C VAL A 551 -17.41 -7.48 7.13
N TRP A 552 -18.08 -7.92 8.21
CA TRP A 552 -18.64 -7.06 9.24
C TRP A 552 -17.60 -6.15 9.93
N ALA A 553 -16.32 -6.51 9.88
CA ALA A 553 -15.23 -5.82 10.59
C ALA A 553 -14.24 -5.09 9.68
N THR A 554 -14.45 -5.10 8.35
CA THR A 554 -13.48 -4.59 7.36
C THR A 554 -13.97 -3.38 6.57
N ALA A 555 -15.14 -2.82 6.91
CA ALA A 555 -15.61 -1.57 6.33
C ALA A 555 -14.66 -0.38 6.66
N PRO A 556 -14.55 0.64 5.79
CA PRO A 556 -15.30 0.84 4.54
C PRO A 556 -14.97 -0.16 3.43
N PHE A 557 -15.90 -0.35 2.49
CA PHE A 557 -15.77 -1.29 1.38
C PHE A 557 -15.10 -0.68 0.13
N LEU A 558 -14.88 -1.57 -0.86
CA LEU A 558 -14.19 -1.34 -2.14
C LEU A 558 -12.67 -1.17 -1.99
N HIS A 559 -11.96 -1.31 -3.11
CA HIS A 559 -10.49 -1.28 -3.09
C HIS A 559 -9.91 0.03 -2.57
N ASN A 560 -10.65 1.14 -2.55
CA ASN A 560 -10.19 2.45 -2.11
C ASN A 560 -10.78 2.88 -0.75
N ASN A 561 -11.52 2.02 -0.03
CA ASN A 561 -12.20 2.35 1.23
C ASN A 561 -13.16 3.56 1.14
N MET A 562 -13.88 3.70 0.03
CA MET A 562 -14.75 4.86 -0.23
C MET A 562 -16.25 4.55 -0.11
N LEU A 563 -16.63 3.29 0.10
CA LEU A 563 -18.03 2.90 0.31
C LEU A 563 -18.27 2.61 1.80
N GLY A 564 -18.79 3.59 2.52
CA GLY A 564 -19.04 3.50 3.97
C GLY A 564 -18.43 4.66 4.75
N ILE A 565 -18.83 4.82 6.02
CA ILE A 565 -18.18 5.75 6.94
C ILE A 565 -16.84 5.18 7.44
N TYR A 566 -15.87 6.07 7.61
CA TYR A 566 -14.71 5.82 8.46
C TYR A 566 -14.90 6.60 9.76
N ASN A 567 -15.19 5.88 10.85
CA ASN A 567 -15.45 6.46 12.18
C ASN A 567 -14.25 6.36 13.14
N HIS A 568 -13.13 5.76 12.70
CA HIS A 568 -11.91 5.58 13.50
C HIS A 568 -12.14 4.82 14.83
N ASP A 569 -13.22 4.06 14.95
CA ASP A 569 -13.56 3.31 16.16
C ASP A 569 -13.29 1.81 15.96
N PRO A 570 -12.30 1.22 16.66
CA PRO A 570 -11.99 -0.20 16.57
C PRO A 570 -12.89 -1.12 17.39
N SER A 571 -13.81 -0.57 18.19
CA SER A 571 -14.78 -1.34 18.97
C SER A 571 -15.73 -2.14 18.08
N VAL A 572 -16.38 -3.17 18.65
CA VAL A 572 -17.42 -3.96 17.96
C VAL A 572 -18.52 -3.05 17.43
N LYS A 573 -18.97 -2.08 18.24
CA LYS A 573 -20.00 -1.12 17.85
C LYS A 573 -19.56 -0.27 16.65
N GLY A 574 -18.36 0.30 16.71
CA GLY A 574 -17.81 1.14 15.66
C GLY A 574 -17.70 0.40 14.33
N ARG A 575 -17.21 -0.85 14.36
CA ARG A 575 -17.12 -1.72 13.18
C ARG A 575 -18.49 -2.06 12.59
N VAL A 576 -19.45 -2.46 13.43
CA VAL A 576 -20.82 -2.75 12.98
C VAL A 576 -21.48 -1.50 12.40
N GLU A 577 -21.28 -0.32 12.98
CA GLU A 577 -21.80 0.94 12.43
C GLU A 577 -21.24 1.22 11.02
N ALA A 578 -19.92 1.11 10.85
CA ALA A 578 -19.27 1.27 9.55
C ALA A 578 -19.74 0.22 8.53
N PHE A 579 -19.88 -1.04 8.95
CA PHE A 579 -20.41 -2.12 8.13
C PHE A 579 -21.85 -1.86 7.69
N MET A 580 -22.73 -1.45 8.60
CA MET A 580 -24.14 -1.21 8.28
C MET A 580 -24.28 -0.07 7.27
N ASP A 581 -23.53 1.03 7.44
CA ASP A 581 -23.52 2.13 6.47
C ASP A 581 -22.95 1.70 5.11
N ALA A 582 -21.85 0.95 5.08
CA ALA A 582 -21.25 0.44 3.86
C ALA A 582 -22.16 -0.55 3.13
N ALA A 583 -22.77 -1.50 3.85
CA ALA A 583 -23.66 -2.51 3.29
C ALA A 583 -24.99 -1.91 2.81
N GLU A 584 -25.53 -0.93 3.54
CA GLU A 584 -26.69 -0.17 3.08
C GLU A 584 -26.36 0.62 1.80
N LYS A 585 -25.26 1.36 1.76
CA LYS A 585 -24.86 2.08 0.54
C LYS A 585 -24.55 1.12 -0.61
N LEU A 586 -24.00 -0.06 -0.32
CA LEU A 586 -23.78 -1.09 -1.33
C LEU A 586 -25.10 -1.48 -2.00
N LEU A 587 -26.13 -1.77 -1.20
CA LEU A 587 -27.43 -2.30 -1.66
C LEU A 587 -28.44 -1.23 -2.10
N TRP A 588 -28.25 0.03 -1.72
CA TRP A 588 -29.02 1.19 -2.17
C TRP A 588 -28.07 2.24 -2.79
N PRO A 589 -27.65 2.05 -4.06
CA PRO A 589 -26.67 2.92 -4.72
C PRO A 589 -27.05 4.41 -4.75
N GLU A 590 -28.33 4.75 -4.67
CA GLU A 590 -28.85 6.11 -4.57
C GLU A 590 -28.48 6.82 -3.25
N LYS A 591 -28.04 6.07 -2.23
CA LYS A 591 -27.52 6.62 -0.95
C LYS A 591 -26.02 6.91 -0.99
N ARG A 592 -25.34 6.54 -2.07
CA ARG A 592 -23.90 6.75 -2.25
C ARG A 592 -23.58 8.19 -2.58
N LEU A 593 -22.32 8.57 -2.35
CA LEU A 593 -21.86 9.92 -2.68
C LEU A 593 -21.78 10.14 -4.19
N GLY A 594 -21.46 9.11 -4.98
CA GLY A 594 -21.35 9.25 -6.44
C GLY A 594 -20.42 10.40 -6.82
N PRO A 595 -20.81 11.33 -7.70
CA PRO A 595 -20.00 12.52 -8.03
C PRO A 595 -19.53 13.36 -6.82
N ASP A 596 -20.24 13.36 -5.69
CA ASP A 596 -19.81 14.10 -4.49
C ASP A 596 -18.61 13.43 -3.78
N SER A 597 -18.23 12.22 -4.19
CA SER A 597 -17.01 11.54 -3.72
C SER A 597 -15.72 12.03 -4.39
N ILE A 598 -15.81 12.95 -5.38
CA ILE A 598 -14.63 13.50 -6.06
C ILE A 598 -13.75 14.22 -5.05
N LYS A 599 -12.52 13.74 -4.87
CA LYS A 599 -11.53 14.38 -4.01
C LYS A 599 -11.09 15.71 -4.60
N VAL A 600 -11.34 16.80 -3.87
CA VAL A 600 -10.94 18.16 -4.25
C VAL A 600 -10.05 18.81 -3.20
N THR A 601 -9.25 19.80 -3.61
CA THR A 601 -8.53 20.68 -2.69
C THR A 601 -9.52 21.46 -1.83
N PRO A 602 -9.40 21.47 -0.48
CA PRO A 602 -10.37 22.16 0.37
C PRO A 602 -10.08 23.66 0.54
N MET A 603 -8.85 24.07 0.23
CA MET A 603 -8.39 25.45 0.28
C MET A 603 -7.51 25.73 -0.95
N ASP A 604 -7.11 26.98 -1.11
CA ASP A 604 -6.10 27.32 -2.10
C ASP A 604 -4.76 26.71 -1.69
N THR A 605 -4.14 26.05 -2.66
CA THR A 605 -2.88 25.34 -2.49
C THR A 605 -1.93 25.75 -3.60
N TYR A 606 -0.69 25.27 -3.54
CA TYR A 606 0.36 25.59 -4.48
C TYR A 606 1.09 24.31 -4.88
N LEU A 607 1.17 24.08 -6.18
CA LEU A 607 2.07 23.09 -6.75
C LEU A 607 3.40 23.78 -7.03
N ARG A 608 4.44 23.38 -6.29
CA ARG A 608 5.79 23.95 -6.39
C ARG A 608 6.74 22.93 -7.00
N PHE A 609 7.44 23.34 -8.04
CA PHE A 609 8.50 22.54 -8.66
C PHE A 609 9.60 23.44 -9.22
N ARG A 610 10.76 23.44 -8.57
CA ARG A 610 11.90 24.32 -8.85
C ARG A 610 11.46 25.78 -8.79
N SER A 611 11.53 26.50 -9.92
CA SER A 611 11.06 27.88 -10.02
C SER A 611 9.59 28.02 -10.43
N LEU A 612 8.89 26.91 -10.68
CA LEU A 612 7.47 26.92 -10.98
C LEU A 612 6.68 26.92 -9.68
N GLU A 613 5.79 27.90 -9.54
CA GLU A 613 4.73 27.91 -8.53
C GLU A 613 3.40 28.12 -9.23
N VAL A 614 2.48 27.16 -9.06
CA VAL A 614 1.14 27.20 -9.64
C VAL A 614 0.14 27.20 -8.50
N ARG A 615 -0.68 28.26 -8.40
CA ARG A 615 -1.83 28.26 -7.47
C ARG A 615 -2.87 27.26 -7.98
N VAL A 616 -3.26 26.34 -7.10
CA VAL A 616 -4.31 25.33 -7.30
C VAL A 616 -5.48 25.72 -6.38
N PRO A 617 -6.56 26.31 -6.93
CA PRO A 617 -7.65 26.88 -6.13
C PRO A 617 -8.49 25.83 -5.40
N ALA A 618 -9.15 26.24 -4.32
CA ALA A 618 -10.06 25.40 -3.54
C ALA A 618 -11.23 24.85 -4.39
N GLY A 619 -11.35 23.53 -4.48
CA GLY A 619 -12.33 22.82 -5.30
C GLY A 619 -11.73 22.18 -6.56
N THR A 620 -10.42 22.24 -6.75
CA THR A 620 -9.76 21.57 -7.88
C THR A 620 -9.75 20.05 -7.64
N PRO A 621 -10.23 19.21 -8.58
CA PRO A 621 -10.11 17.76 -8.46
C PRO A 621 -8.64 17.33 -8.34
N ILE A 622 -8.30 16.63 -7.25
CA ILE A 622 -6.90 16.25 -6.94
C ILE A 622 -6.33 15.36 -8.06
N LYS A 623 -7.08 14.35 -8.48
CA LYS A 623 -6.70 13.42 -9.57
C LYS A 623 -6.49 14.10 -10.92
N LEU A 624 -6.94 15.35 -11.12
CA LEU A 624 -6.69 16.09 -12.38
C LEU A 624 -5.19 16.37 -12.55
N LEU A 625 -4.50 16.65 -11.45
CA LEU A 625 -3.08 16.96 -11.43
C LEU A 625 -2.23 15.79 -10.92
N ALA A 626 -2.71 15.05 -9.91
CA ALA A 626 -1.96 13.94 -9.32
C ALA A 626 -1.70 12.79 -10.30
N ASN A 627 -2.59 12.58 -11.28
CA ASN A 627 -2.47 11.51 -12.28
C ASN A 627 -1.72 11.93 -13.56
N ILE A 628 -1.07 13.10 -13.59
CA ILE A 628 -0.30 13.54 -14.76
C ILE A 628 1.02 12.78 -14.79
N SER A 629 1.20 11.93 -15.80
CA SER A 629 2.46 11.20 -15.99
C SER A 629 3.55 12.08 -16.59
N LEU A 630 4.74 12.01 -15.98
CA LEU A 630 5.94 12.75 -16.41
C LEU A 630 6.89 11.89 -17.27
N ASP A 631 6.70 10.57 -17.28
CA ASP A 631 7.54 9.58 -17.96
C ASP A 631 6.99 9.12 -19.31
N LYS A 632 5.67 8.97 -19.46
CA LYS A 632 5.02 8.33 -20.62
C LYS A 632 4.80 9.25 -21.82
N VAL A 633 5.38 10.44 -21.84
CA VAL A 633 5.26 11.35 -22.98
C VAL A 633 6.46 11.22 -23.91
N ALA A 634 6.20 10.72 -25.12
CA ALA A 634 7.20 10.54 -26.18
C ALA A 634 7.99 11.84 -26.49
N ASP A 635 7.31 13.00 -26.38
CA ASP A 635 7.96 14.31 -26.40
C ASP A 635 7.76 15.03 -25.05
N LYS A 636 8.72 14.84 -24.13
CA LYS A 636 8.78 15.56 -22.85
C LYS A 636 8.77 17.09 -23.03
N LYS A 637 9.19 17.64 -24.18
CA LYS A 637 9.12 19.07 -24.46
C LYS A 637 7.69 19.50 -24.75
N GLU A 638 6.91 18.69 -25.47
CA GLU A 638 5.49 18.95 -25.72
C GLU A 638 4.71 18.91 -24.40
N LEU A 639 4.91 17.90 -23.55
CA LEU A 639 4.32 17.86 -22.19
C LEU A 639 4.65 19.11 -21.41
N LEU A 640 5.94 19.44 -21.28
CA LEU A 640 6.37 20.61 -20.50
C LEU A 640 5.84 21.91 -21.10
N LYS A 641 5.71 22.01 -22.43
CA LYS A 641 5.09 23.15 -23.10
C LYS A 641 3.60 23.23 -22.77
N ASP A 642 2.86 22.14 -22.92
CA ASP A 642 1.43 22.12 -22.67
C ASP A 642 1.11 22.35 -21.19
N LEU A 643 1.87 21.74 -20.26
CA LEU A 643 1.73 22.01 -18.83
C LEU A 643 2.08 23.45 -18.49
N LYS A 644 3.18 24.00 -19.04
CA LYS A 644 3.51 25.41 -18.85
C LYS A 644 2.39 26.30 -19.39
N GLU A 645 1.93 26.11 -20.62
CA GLU A 645 0.84 26.90 -21.18
C GLU A 645 -0.44 26.78 -20.35
N SER A 646 -0.79 25.57 -19.91
CA SER A 646 -1.99 25.29 -19.13
C SER A 646 -1.94 25.92 -17.74
N LEU A 647 -0.78 25.87 -17.08
CA LEU A 647 -0.58 26.27 -15.69
C LEU A 647 0.10 27.63 -15.52
N LYS A 648 0.47 28.32 -16.61
CA LYS A 648 1.17 29.62 -16.57
C LYS A 648 0.29 30.74 -16.03
N ASP A 649 -1.00 30.74 -16.35
CA ASP A 649 -1.96 31.67 -15.77
C ASP A 649 -2.75 30.94 -14.66
N PRO A 650 -2.48 31.26 -13.39
CA PRO A 650 -3.19 30.63 -12.28
C PRO A 650 -4.70 30.90 -12.29
N THR A 651 -5.17 31.93 -13.01
CA THR A 651 -6.61 32.23 -13.13
C THR A 651 -7.36 31.17 -13.94
N HIS A 652 -6.68 30.39 -14.79
CA HIS A 652 -7.29 29.29 -15.53
C HIS A 652 -7.93 28.25 -14.61
N LEU A 653 -7.20 27.81 -13.57
CA LEU A 653 -7.73 26.86 -12.60
C LEU A 653 -8.82 27.52 -11.73
N VAL A 654 -8.76 28.84 -11.50
CA VAL A 654 -9.81 29.57 -10.77
C VAL A 654 -11.10 29.55 -11.55
N LYS A 655 -11.04 29.88 -12.85
CA LYS A 655 -12.19 29.80 -13.77
C LYS A 655 -12.74 28.38 -13.83
N LEU A 656 -11.87 27.37 -13.92
CA LEU A 656 -12.28 25.96 -13.93
C LEU A 656 -13.10 25.61 -12.69
N VAL A 657 -12.58 25.93 -11.50
CA VAL A 657 -13.26 25.67 -10.23
C VAL A 657 -14.58 26.42 -10.13
N LYS A 658 -14.63 27.68 -10.55
CA LYS A 658 -15.88 28.44 -10.56
C LYS A 658 -16.90 27.83 -11.51
N ALA A 659 -16.47 27.36 -12.69
CA ALA A 659 -17.33 26.64 -13.62
C ALA A 659 -17.87 25.33 -13.02
N LEU A 660 -17.02 24.55 -12.34
CA LEU A 660 -17.43 23.34 -11.61
C LEU A 660 -18.45 23.63 -10.50
N LYS A 661 -18.37 24.80 -9.86
CA LYS A 661 -19.33 25.27 -8.84
C LYS A 661 -20.58 25.95 -9.44
N GLY A 662 -20.72 26.00 -10.77
CA GLY A 662 -21.82 26.69 -11.45
C GLY A 662 -21.78 28.22 -11.32
N GLN A 663 -20.65 28.79 -10.90
CA GLN A 663 -20.48 30.24 -10.67
C GLN A 663 -20.03 30.99 -11.93
N GLU A 664 -19.43 30.29 -12.90
CA GLU A 664 -19.01 30.81 -14.20
C GLU A 664 -19.38 29.81 -15.31
N GLN A 665 -19.42 30.26 -16.56
CA GLN A 665 -19.64 29.37 -17.69
C GLN A 665 -18.35 28.63 -18.06
N PHE A 666 -18.48 27.39 -18.55
CA PHE A 666 -17.37 26.66 -19.15
C PHE A 666 -17.01 27.26 -20.52
N ASP A 667 -16.15 28.29 -20.51
CA ASP A 667 -15.81 29.12 -21.66
C ASP A 667 -14.83 28.45 -22.66
N ASP A 668 -14.49 29.17 -23.73
CA ASP A 668 -13.61 28.64 -24.79
C ASP A 668 -12.15 28.47 -24.36
N GLU A 669 -11.73 29.10 -23.26
CA GLU A 669 -10.42 28.91 -22.67
C GLU A 669 -10.36 27.59 -21.91
N LEU A 670 -11.39 27.31 -21.08
CA LEU A 670 -11.51 26.04 -20.37
C LEU A 670 -11.68 24.85 -21.33
N LYS A 671 -12.40 25.03 -22.44
CA LYS A 671 -12.50 24.04 -23.53
C LYS A 671 -11.16 23.73 -24.20
N LYS A 672 -10.15 24.60 -24.08
CA LYS A 672 -8.78 24.34 -24.56
C LYS A 672 -7.90 23.76 -23.46
N LEU A 673 -8.07 24.21 -22.22
CA LEU A 673 -7.26 23.82 -21.07
C LEU A 673 -7.50 22.36 -20.64
N VAL A 674 -8.75 22.01 -20.34
CA VAL A 674 -9.09 20.71 -19.73
C VAL A 674 -8.66 19.53 -20.60
N PRO A 675 -8.88 19.52 -21.94
CA PRO A 675 -8.39 18.44 -22.79
C PRO A 675 -6.88 18.26 -22.75
N LYS A 676 -6.09 19.33 -22.58
CA LYS A 676 -4.62 19.23 -22.44
C LYS A 676 -4.23 18.53 -21.14
N LEU A 677 -4.88 18.87 -20.02
CA LEU A 677 -4.63 18.20 -18.74
C LEU A 677 -5.07 16.74 -18.77
N LEU A 678 -6.23 16.45 -19.36
CA LEU A 678 -6.75 15.09 -19.51
C LEU A 678 -5.89 14.22 -20.46
N ARG A 679 -5.26 14.81 -21.48
CA ARG A 679 -4.37 14.10 -22.41
C ARG A 679 -3.22 13.38 -21.70
N TYR A 680 -2.73 13.94 -20.60
CA TYR A 680 -1.61 13.40 -19.83
C TYR A 680 -2.03 12.68 -18.55
N ASN A 681 -3.33 12.66 -18.26
CA ASN A 681 -3.90 12.01 -17.10
C ASN A 681 -3.94 10.49 -17.33
N GLN A 682 -3.28 9.72 -16.46
CA GLN A 682 -3.19 8.26 -16.58
C GLN A 682 -4.55 7.57 -16.44
N ILE A 683 -5.44 8.12 -15.62
CA ILE A 683 -6.80 7.61 -15.42
C ILE A 683 -7.72 8.74 -14.92
N PRO A 684 -8.52 9.34 -15.82
CA PRO A 684 -9.41 10.44 -15.46
C PRO A 684 -10.73 9.93 -14.85
N ASP A 685 -10.64 8.97 -13.93
CA ASP A 685 -11.78 8.46 -13.16
C ASP A 685 -11.83 9.12 -11.77
N PHE A 686 -12.56 10.23 -11.71
CA PHE A 686 -12.63 11.10 -10.53
C PHE A 686 -13.57 10.59 -9.44
N VAL A 687 -14.56 9.76 -9.80
CA VAL A 687 -15.61 9.31 -8.88
C VAL A 687 -15.09 8.12 -8.07
N GLU A 688 -14.95 8.30 -6.77
CA GLU A 688 -14.35 7.33 -5.86
C GLU A 688 -15.36 6.26 -5.39
N ASP A 689 -16.59 6.69 -5.09
CA ASP A 689 -17.68 5.84 -4.60
C ASP A 689 -18.68 5.54 -5.72
N LYS A 690 -18.50 4.39 -6.38
CA LYS A 690 -19.38 3.87 -7.45
C LYS A 690 -19.19 2.38 -7.67
N GLY A 691 -20.09 1.78 -8.46
CA GLY A 691 -19.94 0.43 -9.00
C GLY A 691 -20.40 -0.68 -8.07
N HIS A 692 -20.19 -1.93 -8.48
CA HIS A 692 -20.68 -3.14 -7.84
C HIS A 692 -22.21 -3.12 -7.67
N ASN A 693 -22.91 -2.77 -8.76
CA ASN A 693 -24.38 -2.63 -8.77
C ASN A 693 -25.08 -3.83 -9.44
N THR A 694 -24.32 -4.80 -9.92
CA THR A 694 -24.82 -5.99 -10.62
C THR A 694 -25.85 -6.71 -9.75
N HIS A 695 -27.09 -6.79 -10.25
CA HIS A 695 -28.27 -7.36 -9.57
C HIS A 695 -28.80 -6.60 -8.33
N ILE A 696 -28.25 -5.43 -8.02
CA ILE A 696 -28.62 -4.64 -6.83
C ILE A 696 -29.63 -3.50 -7.14
N CYS A 697 -29.96 -3.32 -8.43
CA CYS A 697 -30.69 -2.19 -9.05
C CYS A 697 -29.81 -0.95 -9.24
N ARG A 698 -29.47 -0.65 -10.50
CA ARG A 698 -28.90 0.64 -10.88
C ARG A 698 -29.94 1.58 -11.49
N ASP A 699 -30.94 1.02 -12.18
CA ASP A 699 -31.97 1.75 -12.88
C ASP A 699 -33.27 0.92 -12.89
N PRO A 700 -34.33 1.33 -12.17
CA PRO A 700 -35.60 0.62 -12.18
C PRO A 700 -36.31 0.65 -13.55
N SER A 701 -35.82 1.44 -14.51
CA SER A 701 -36.29 1.44 -15.90
C SER A 701 -35.61 0.41 -16.80
N ASP A 702 -34.54 -0.24 -16.35
CA ASP A 702 -33.91 -1.34 -17.07
C ASP A 702 -34.64 -2.66 -16.78
N GLU A 703 -35.69 -2.93 -17.57
CA GLU A 703 -36.51 -4.14 -17.49
C GLU A 703 -35.70 -5.45 -17.65
N LYS A 704 -34.43 -5.39 -18.06
CA LYS A 704 -33.56 -6.57 -18.23
C LYS A 704 -32.83 -6.98 -16.96
N ILE A 705 -32.85 -6.18 -15.89
CA ILE A 705 -32.16 -6.48 -14.62
C ILE A 705 -33.19 -6.77 -13.54
N THR A 706 -33.24 -8.01 -13.05
CA THR A 706 -34.01 -8.32 -11.84
C THR A 706 -33.38 -7.63 -10.64
N CYS A 707 -34.22 -6.86 -9.97
CA CYS A 707 -33.91 -6.01 -8.85
C CYS A 707 -34.20 -6.73 -7.53
N LEU A 708 -33.29 -6.66 -6.55
CA LEU A 708 -33.61 -7.09 -5.19
C LEU A 708 -34.64 -6.14 -4.57
N SER A 709 -35.65 -6.69 -3.92
CA SER A 709 -36.57 -5.96 -3.05
C SER A 709 -35.86 -5.43 -1.81
N ASP A 710 -36.45 -4.43 -1.15
CA ASP A 710 -35.91 -3.90 0.11
C ASP A 710 -35.83 -4.96 1.22
N GLU A 711 -36.78 -5.91 1.23
CA GLU A 711 -36.78 -7.04 2.16
C GLU A 711 -35.58 -7.97 1.92
N GLU A 712 -35.35 -8.36 0.67
CA GLU A 712 -34.19 -9.18 0.27
C GLU A 712 -32.87 -8.48 0.58
N LYS A 713 -32.77 -7.16 0.32
CA LYS A 713 -31.57 -6.38 0.65
C LYS A 713 -31.30 -6.37 2.15
N ARG A 714 -32.31 -6.15 2.98
CA ARG A 714 -32.17 -6.18 4.45
C ARG A 714 -31.79 -7.57 4.95
N ALA A 715 -32.44 -8.61 4.43
CA ALA A 715 -32.12 -9.99 4.76
C ALA A 715 -30.69 -10.38 4.38
N LEU A 716 -30.21 -9.91 3.21
CA LEU A 716 -28.82 -10.11 2.79
C LEU A 716 -27.84 -9.45 3.77
N ILE A 717 -28.09 -8.21 4.21
CA ILE A 717 -27.24 -7.54 5.22
C ILE A 717 -27.17 -8.37 6.50
N GLU A 718 -28.29 -8.91 6.97
CA GLU A 718 -28.30 -9.78 8.15
C GLU A 718 -27.43 -11.01 7.96
N TYR A 719 -27.48 -11.67 6.79
CA TYR A 719 -26.63 -12.82 6.51
C TYR A 719 -25.14 -12.45 6.41
N LEU A 720 -24.80 -11.30 5.81
CA LEU A 720 -23.41 -10.84 5.69
C LEU A 720 -22.73 -10.64 7.05
N LYS A 721 -23.47 -10.42 8.15
CA LYS A 721 -22.91 -10.34 9.51
C LYS A 721 -22.39 -11.69 10.04
N PHE A 722 -22.82 -12.81 9.44
CA PHE A 722 -22.40 -14.16 9.80
C PHE A 722 -21.19 -14.65 8.99
N LEU A 723 -20.76 -13.91 7.97
CA LEU A 723 -19.58 -14.18 7.16
C LEU A 723 -18.32 -13.62 7.82
#